data_AF-A0A261Y2S6-F1
#
_entry.id   AF-A0A261Y2S6-F1
#
_cell.length_a   1.000
_cell.length_b   1.000
_cell.length_c   1.000
_cell.angle_alpha   90.00
_cell.angle_beta   90.00
_cell.angle_gamma   90.00
#
_symmetry.space_group_name_H-M   'P 1'
#
loop_
_entity.id
_entity.type
_entity.pdbx_description
1 polymer ?
#
loop_
_entity_poly.entity_id
_entity_poly.type
_entity_poly.pdbx_seq_one_letter_code
_entity_poly.pdbx_strand_id
1 'polypeptide(L)'
;MSELRFDGRVVIVTGAGGGLGKQYALFFSKRGASVVVNDLGGSTTGDGTSTKAADVVVEEIQKAGGKAVANYNSVEDGDKIIETAMKAFGRVDIVINNAGILRDKSFTRMTDADWDLIQAVHVRGSYKVTRAAWPIFQKQKYGRIINTASAAGIYGNFGQANYSAAKLGLFSFGETLAREGAKYNIHANTIAPIAASRMTETVMPPDMLESLKPEFVAPLVGYLCHENTEETGSLFEVGAGFVAKLRWERSKGAIFKTDETFTPGAIGAKWEQVVDFTNPDYPTGPSDADFVGLLEQAKQLKENPKGDDLRLDGKVAVITGAGGGLGRAYALLFAKLGASVVVNDLGGSATGSGSDARAADKVVQEIEALGGKAVANYDSVENGEKLVETAIKAFGRIDILVNNAGILRDKSFVRMTDDDWDLVQRVHLRGTYKVTKAAWPYFNKQKYGRIINTASSVGLYGNFGQANYSTAKLAIAGLTQTLALEGKKNNIIVNVIAPNAGTRMTATVMPPEMVEALKPDYVAPLVAFLGHEACPVTGGIFEVGSGWIAKVRWQRSGGVGFPHNKQLLPEHIAAKWDKITDFEDGKATHPASTQEALQQIMENFGNEVEEANEKAEGSLDIEAARKMKFDTLDFEYTERDVILYALGVGAKRTDLNYVYENSDNFGVLPTFGVIPAFAAMNAVPFGDFLPSFNPMMLLHGEQFLSLKKPIPTSGQFKSTARVIDVLDKGKGASVILGVTTTDEAGETLFENEFTLFIRGIGGFGGKKTSEDRGPATASNTPPQRKPDAIVQEKTAEDQAALYRLSGDWNPLHIDPNMSAMGGFDVPILHGLCSFGIAGKHVLKTYGGDDFGSFKNIKARFAKHVFPGETLETQMWKEGNKVIFQVRVVERDVIAISNAAVELASSSEQPTSAPSGTESVAVEGFKSSAVFQEIQSGIAAASPQERKAQIDKMKAIFAFDVTNDAGKTQSWYIDFKHDGTVGVGKSPKGKSDVTIAIKDSDLVDMAAGKMNGQKAFMSGKIKVKGNMMLATKLGDVLTKQPKSKL
;
A
#
# COMPACT_ATOMS: atom_id res chain seq x y z
N MET A 1 8.55 35.26 19.30
CA MET A 1 8.13 36.02 18.10
C MET A 1 6.76 36.59 18.36
N SER A 2 6.45 37.77 17.83
CA SER A 2 5.07 38.28 17.82
C SER A 2 4.16 37.36 17.02
N GLU A 3 2.87 37.34 17.36
CA GLU A 3 1.85 36.62 16.59
C GLU A 3 1.80 37.19 15.16
N LEU A 4 1.86 36.31 14.15
CA LEU A 4 1.67 36.60 12.73
C LEU A 4 0.17 36.79 12.47
N ARG A 5 -0.20 37.99 12.04
CA ARG A 5 -1.60 38.40 11.87
C ARG A 5 -1.88 38.87 10.45
N PHE A 6 -3.14 38.81 10.06
CA PHE A 6 -3.64 39.18 8.73
C PHE A 6 -4.72 40.27 8.83
N ASP A 7 -4.62 41.12 9.85
CA ASP A 7 -5.58 42.20 10.06
C ASP A 7 -5.66 43.11 8.82
N GLY A 8 -6.88 43.37 8.35
CA GLY A 8 -7.11 44.19 7.15
C GLY A 8 -6.80 43.49 5.82
N ARG A 9 -6.36 42.23 5.81
CA ARG A 9 -6.18 41.42 4.60
C ARG A 9 -7.46 40.70 4.22
N VAL A 10 -7.66 40.50 2.91
CA VAL A 10 -8.77 39.71 2.35
C VAL A 10 -8.25 38.43 1.73
N VAL A 11 -8.82 37.30 2.16
CA VAL A 11 -8.44 35.95 1.72
C VAL A 11 -9.60 35.31 0.97
N ILE A 12 -9.32 34.79 -0.23
CA ILE A 12 -10.24 33.94 -0.97
C ILE A 12 -9.76 32.50 -0.83
N VAL A 13 -10.63 31.62 -0.37
CA VAL A 13 -10.36 30.18 -0.30
C VAL A 13 -11.40 29.45 -1.16
N THR A 14 -10.93 28.74 -2.19
CA THR A 14 -11.80 27.94 -3.06
C THR A 14 -11.98 26.53 -2.52
N GLY A 15 -13.18 25.94 -2.68
CA GLY A 15 -13.52 24.65 -2.08
C GLY A 15 -13.48 24.68 -0.55
N ALA A 16 -14.00 25.76 0.04
CA ALA A 16 -13.86 26.07 1.47
C ALA A 16 -15.02 25.59 2.35
N GLY A 17 -15.96 24.82 1.81
CA GLY A 17 -17.09 24.25 2.55
C GLY A 17 -16.74 23.06 3.45
N GLY A 18 -15.53 22.50 3.33
CA GLY A 18 -15.05 21.39 4.16
C GLY A 18 -13.55 21.14 4.05
N GLY A 19 -13.05 20.14 4.78
CA GLY A 19 -11.65 19.69 4.73
C GLY A 19 -10.63 20.81 4.94
N LEU A 20 -9.55 20.78 4.14
CA LEU A 20 -8.47 21.77 4.17
C LEU A 20 -8.97 23.20 3.91
N GLY A 21 -9.87 23.39 2.93
CA GLY A 21 -10.38 24.72 2.58
C GLY A 21 -11.13 25.39 3.73
N LYS A 22 -12.01 24.64 4.41
CA LYS A 22 -12.67 25.12 5.64
C LYS A 22 -11.63 25.53 6.69
N GLN A 23 -10.61 24.71 6.87
CA GLN A 23 -9.60 24.91 7.91
C GLN A 23 -8.71 26.12 7.62
N TYR A 24 -8.37 26.39 6.36
CA TYR A 24 -7.73 27.64 5.97
C TYR A 24 -8.63 28.85 6.25
N ALA A 25 -9.93 28.79 5.90
CA ALA A 25 -10.86 29.88 6.14
C ALA A 25 -10.98 30.23 7.64
N LEU A 26 -11.12 29.21 8.50
CA LEU A 26 -11.14 29.38 9.96
C LEU A 26 -9.81 29.93 10.49
N PHE A 27 -8.68 29.38 10.03
CA PHE A 27 -7.34 29.82 10.43
C PHE A 27 -7.12 31.31 10.10
N PHE A 28 -7.35 31.73 8.86
CA PHE A 28 -7.13 33.12 8.44
C PHE A 28 -8.09 34.09 9.15
N SER A 29 -9.35 33.69 9.32
CA SER A 29 -10.32 34.49 10.09
C SER A 29 -9.87 34.67 11.55
N LYS A 30 -9.42 33.60 12.21
CA LYS A 30 -8.92 33.66 13.60
C LYS A 30 -7.71 34.58 13.73
N ARG A 31 -6.91 34.72 12.66
CA ARG A 31 -5.77 35.62 12.56
C ARG A 31 -6.12 37.02 12.00
N GLY A 32 -7.40 37.39 11.95
CA GLY A 32 -7.86 38.75 11.67
C GLY A 32 -8.20 39.08 10.22
N ALA A 33 -8.09 38.12 9.31
CA ALA A 33 -8.44 38.34 7.91
C ALA A 33 -9.96 38.36 7.68
N SER A 34 -10.39 39.07 6.62
CA SER A 34 -11.74 38.90 6.07
C SER A 34 -11.73 37.81 5.00
N VAL A 35 -12.66 36.87 5.06
CA VAL A 35 -12.60 35.64 4.26
C VAL A 35 -13.77 35.53 3.28
N VAL A 36 -13.47 35.22 2.02
CA VAL A 36 -14.46 34.77 1.03
C VAL A 36 -14.40 33.25 0.99
N VAL A 37 -15.46 32.63 1.46
CA VAL A 37 -15.63 31.17 1.50
C VAL A 37 -16.32 30.76 0.19
N ASN A 38 -15.53 30.33 -0.81
CA ASN A 38 -16.07 29.83 -2.07
C ASN A 38 -16.29 28.32 -1.99
N ASP A 39 -17.51 27.85 -2.24
CA ASP A 39 -17.80 26.44 -2.44
C ASP A 39 -19.06 26.26 -3.31
N LEU A 40 -18.94 25.45 -4.36
CA LEU A 40 -20.06 25.11 -5.26
C LEU A 40 -21.05 24.14 -4.61
N GLY A 41 -20.62 23.43 -3.57
CA GLY A 41 -21.40 22.43 -2.83
C GLY A 41 -21.55 21.08 -3.52
N GLY A 42 -20.68 20.77 -4.46
CA GLY A 42 -20.61 19.45 -5.10
C GLY A 42 -20.01 18.38 -4.18
N SER A 43 -20.22 17.11 -4.54
CA SER A 43 -19.58 15.96 -3.88
C SER A 43 -18.05 15.95 -4.09
N THR A 44 -17.33 15.00 -3.47
CA THR A 44 -15.90 14.76 -3.79
C THR A 44 -15.68 14.28 -5.23
N THR A 45 -16.76 13.81 -5.87
CA THR A 45 -16.85 13.54 -7.29
C THR A 45 -17.50 14.71 -8.04
N GLY A 46 -17.59 15.92 -7.52
CA GLY A 46 -18.10 17.08 -8.27
C GLY A 46 -19.55 16.95 -8.78
N ASP A 47 -20.35 16.06 -8.22
CA ASP A 47 -21.76 15.90 -8.56
C ASP A 47 -22.63 16.74 -7.60
N GLY A 48 -23.69 17.37 -8.13
CA GLY A 48 -24.61 18.21 -7.37
C GLY A 48 -24.11 19.64 -7.08
N THR A 49 -25.00 20.48 -6.56
CA THR A 49 -24.70 21.86 -6.12
C THR A 49 -25.45 22.16 -4.83
N SER A 50 -24.81 22.81 -3.86
CA SER A 50 -25.41 23.16 -2.57
C SER A 50 -24.79 24.42 -1.98
N THR A 51 -25.58 25.45 -1.73
CA THR A 51 -25.07 26.69 -1.11
C THR A 51 -24.69 26.48 0.37
N LYS A 52 -25.28 25.46 1.00
CA LYS A 52 -25.20 25.22 2.46
C LYS A 52 -23.77 25.02 2.97
N ALA A 53 -22.87 24.45 2.17
CA ALA A 53 -21.51 24.16 2.63
C ALA A 53 -20.71 25.43 2.92
N ALA A 54 -20.76 26.43 2.03
CA ALA A 54 -20.11 27.72 2.25
C ALA A 54 -20.80 28.50 3.38
N ASP A 55 -22.13 28.49 3.42
CA ASP A 55 -22.92 29.21 4.45
C ASP A 55 -22.58 28.74 5.87
N VAL A 56 -22.47 27.43 6.10
CA VAL A 56 -22.11 26.86 7.40
C VAL A 56 -20.76 27.37 7.90
N VAL A 57 -19.76 27.45 7.03
CA VAL A 57 -18.42 27.93 7.40
C VAL A 57 -18.43 29.44 7.65
N VAL A 58 -19.19 30.21 6.87
CA VAL A 58 -19.36 31.65 7.09
C VAL A 58 -20.05 31.93 8.43
N GLU A 59 -21.12 31.20 8.75
CA GLU A 59 -21.80 31.30 10.04
C GLU A 59 -20.87 30.96 11.20
N GLU A 60 -20.03 29.93 11.07
CA GLU A 60 -19.04 29.54 12.08
C GLU A 60 -18.02 30.66 12.31
N ILE A 61 -17.50 31.26 11.23
CA ILE A 61 -16.60 32.40 11.29
C ILE A 61 -17.26 33.61 11.97
N GLN A 62 -18.48 33.97 11.57
CA GLN A 62 -19.21 35.12 12.11
C GLN A 62 -19.57 34.93 13.59
N LYS A 63 -19.97 33.72 13.99
CA LYS A 63 -20.22 33.37 15.41
C LYS A 63 -18.97 33.50 16.27
N ALA A 64 -17.79 33.22 15.70
CA ALA A 64 -16.49 33.43 16.35
C ALA A 64 -16.01 34.90 16.32
N GLY A 65 -16.81 35.84 15.80
CA GLY A 65 -16.48 37.26 15.71
C GLY A 65 -15.64 37.66 14.49
N GLY A 66 -15.41 36.74 13.55
CA GLY A 66 -14.69 37.01 12.31
C GLY A 66 -15.56 37.62 11.20
N LYS A 67 -14.92 38.00 10.09
CA LYS A 67 -15.59 38.57 8.91
C LYS A 67 -15.52 37.59 7.77
N ALA A 68 -16.66 37.10 7.29
CA ALA A 68 -16.72 36.25 6.12
C ALA A 68 -17.97 36.46 5.27
N VAL A 69 -17.86 36.13 3.98
CA VAL A 69 -18.95 36.11 3.01
C VAL A 69 -18.88 34.82 2.18
N ALA A 70 -20.04 34.24 1.86
CA ALA A 70 -20.12 33.03 1.05
C ALA A 70 -20.07 33.39 -0.45
N ASN A 71 -19.54 32.48 -1.24
CA ASN A 71 -19.62 32.52 -2.70
C ASN A 71 -19.91 31.12 -3.24
N TYR A 72 -20.85 31.02 -4.18
CA TYR A 72 -21.36 29.73 -4.69
C TYR A 72 -21.00 29.47 -6.15
N ASN A 73 -20.13 30.28 -6.74
CA ASN A 73 -19.78 30.16 -8.15
C ASN A 73 -18.80 29.01 -8.36
N SER A 74 -18.84 28.43 -9.57
CA SER A 74 -17.76 27.54 -10.02
C SER A 74 -16.44 28.29 -10.02
N VAL A 75 -15.34 27.58 -9.74
CA VAL A 75 -13.99 28.14 -9.86
C VAL A 75 -13.62 28.55 -11.29
N GLU A 76 -14.36 28.06 -12.29
CA GLU A 76 -14.23 28.54 -13.68
C GLU A 76 -14.74 29.97 -13.87
N ASP A 77 -15.66 30.43 -13.00
CA ASP A 77 -16.18 31.80 -12.94
C ASP A 77 -15.37 32.64 -11.95
N GLY A 78 -14.04 32.59 -12.07
CA GLY A 78 -13.11 33.24 -11.14
C GLY A 78 -13.36 34.74 -10.97
N ASP A 79 -13.78 35.43 -12.02
CA ASP A 79 -14.17 36.85 -12.00
C ASP A 79 -15.32 37.13 -11.03
N LYS A 80 -16.35 36.27 -10.98
CA LYS A 80 -17.46 36.40 -10.03
C LYS A 80 -17.03 36.15 -8.59
N ILE A 81 -16.05 35.26 -8.38
CA ILE A 81 -15.47 35.01 -7.05
C ILE A 81 -14.72 36.27 -6.56
N ILE A 82 -13.90 36.87 -7.43
CA ILE A 82 -13.21 38.13 -7.11
C ILE A 82 -14.21 39.27 -6.91
N GLU A 83 -15.27 39.35 -7.72
CA GLU A 83 -16.32 40.37 -7.57
C GLU A 83 -16.98 40.31 -6.19
N THR A 84 -17.27 39.11 -5.67
CA THR A 84 -17.77 38.96 -4.29
C THR A 84 -16.82 39.56 -3.27
N ALA A 85 -15.52 39.29 -3.38
CA ALA A 85 -14.50 39.84 -2.49
C ALA A 85 -14.45 41.38 -2.54
N MET A 86 -14.48 41.93 -3.76
CA MET A 86 -14.45 43.38 -3.98
C MET A 86 -15.72 44.05 -3.47
N LYS A 87 -16.90 43.46 -3.65
CA LYS A 87 -18.17 44.00 -3.12
C LYS A 87 -18.23 43.97 -1.60
N ALA A 88 -17.77 42.88 -0.97
CA ALA A 88 -17.85 42.71 0.47
C ALA A 88 -16.76 43.50 1.23
N PHE A 89 -15.54 43.53 0.69
CA PHE A 89 -14.35 43.98 1.43
C PHE A 89 -13.47 44.99 0.67
N GLY A 90 -13.75 45.26 -0.61
CA GLY A 90 -13.07 46.30 -1.39
C GLY A 90 -11.64 45.97 -1.86
N ARG A 91 -11.13 44.78 -1.56
CA ARG A 91 -9.76 44.32 -1.91
C ARG A 91 -9.66 42.80 -1.94
N VAL A 92 -8.54 42.28 -2.46
CA VAL A 92 -8.12 40.88 -2.37
C VAL A 92 -6.61 40.88 -2.12
N ASP A 93 -6.12 40.13 -1.14
CA ASP A 93 -4.69 40.05 -0.81
C ASP A 93 -4.13 38.63 -1.00
N ILE A 94 -4.95 37.61 -0.75
CA ILE A 94 -4.54 36.22 -0.72
C ILE A 94 -5.54 35.37 -1.51
N VAL A 95 -5.04 34.51 -2.40
CA VAL A 95 -5.83 33.50 -3.12
C VAL A 95 -5.29 32.11 -2.78
N ILE A 96 -6.15 31.25 -2.26
CA ILE A 96 -5.84 29.85 -1.99
C ILE A 96 -6.62 28.98 -2.97
N ASN A 97 -5.92 28.49 -3.99
CA ASN A 97 -6.42 27.59 -5.02
C ASN A 97 -6.48 26.15 -4.47
N ASN A 98 -7.50 25.88 -3.66
CA ASN A 98 -7.69 24.62 -2.93
C ASN A 98 -8.79 23.72 -3.54
N ALA A 99 -9.78 24.29 -4.24
CA ALA A 99 -10.90 23.52 -4.81
C ALA A 99 -10.42 22.30 -5.61
N GLY A 100 -11.12 21.17 -5.40
CA GLY A 100 -10.72 19.93 -6.01
C GLY A 100 -11.75 18.81 -5.91
N ILE A 101 -11.65 17.88 -6.83
CA ILE A 101 -12.52 16.70 -6.98
C ILE A 101 -11.69 15.51 -7.47
N LEU A 102 -12.24 14.30 -7.42
CA LEU A 102 -11.58 13.11 -7.96
C LEU A 102 -12.43 12.36 -9.00
N ARG A 103 -11.71 11.64 -9.86
CA ARG A 103 -12.23 10.66 -10.82
C ARG A 103 -11.27 9.50 -10.93
N ASP A 104 -11.10 8.78 -9.83
CA ASP A 104 -10.14 7.68 -9.73
C ASP A 104 -10.57 6.50 -10.59
N LYS A 105 -9.88 6.34 -11.72
CA LYS A 105 -10.11 5.30 -12.70
C LYS A 105 -8.77 4.96 -13.34
N SER A 106 -8.47 3.68 -13.45
CA SER A 106 -7.35 3.22 -14.28
C SER A 106 -7.41 3.88 -15.66
N PHE A 107 -6.26 4.15 -16.24
CA PHE A 107 -6.16 4.86 -17.51
C PHE A 107 -6.98 4.20 -18.62
N THR A 108 -7.11 2.87 -18.61
CA THR A 108 -8.00 2.12 -19.53
C THR A 108 -9.48 2.50 -19.37
N ARG A 109 -9.96 2.77 -18.15
CA ARG A 109 -11.37 3.05 -17.84
C ARG A 109 -11.73 4.54 -17.79
N MET A 110 -10.73 5.42 -17.70
CA MET A 110 -10.92 6.87 -17.69
C MET A 110 -11.56 7.35 -19.00
N THR A 111 -12.64 8.12 -18.91
CA THR A 111 -13.29 8.75 -20.08
C THR A 111 -12.75 10.16 -20.33
N ASP A 112 -13.01 10.71 -21.52
CA ASP A 112 -12.68 12.11 -21.82
C ASP A 112 -13.37 13.06 -20.84
N ALA A 113 -14.62 12.78 -20.45
CA ALA A 113 -15.35 13.59 -19.47
C ALA A 113 -14.70 13.55 -18.08
N ASP A 114 -14.18 12.39 -17.66
CA ASP A 114 -13.42 12.28 -16.40
C ASP A 114 -12.12 13.10 -16.44
N TRP A 115 -11.47 13.16 -17.61
CA TRP A 115 -10.27 13.96 -17.82
C TRP A 115 -10.58 15.47 -17.79
N ASP A 116 -11.52 15.88 -18.64
CA ASP A 116 -11.87 17.28 -18.88
C ASP A 116 -12.39 17.93 -17.59
N LEU A 117 -13.20 17.22 -16.81
CA LEU A 117 -13.72 17.73 -15.54
C LEU A 117 -12.61 17.99 -14.50
N ILE A 118 -11.62 17.09 -14.40
CA ILE A 118 -10.49 17.27 -13.47
C ILE A 118 -9.63 18.46 -13.89
N GLN A 119 -9.35 18.62 -15.18
CA GLN A 119 -8.58 19.76 -15.68
C GLN A 119 -9.35 21.08 -15.51
N ALA A 120 -10.67 21.08 -15.74
CA ALA A 120 -11.53 22.25 -15.58
C ALA A 120 -11.52 22.77 -14.13
N VAL A 121 -11.71 21.90 -13.14
CA VAL A 121 -11.76 22.31 -11.73
C VAL A 121 -10.37 22.69 -11.20
N HIS A 122 -9.38 21.81 -11.38
CA HIS A 122 -8.09 21.98 -10.70
C HIS A 122 -7.17 22.99 -11.38
N VAL A 123 -7.07 22.92 -12.71
CA VAL A 123 -6.08 23.70 -13.47
C VAL A 123 -6.72 24.97 -14.01
N ARG A 124 -7.81 24.82 -14.79
CA ARG A 124 -8.51 25.97 -15.36
C ARG A 124 -9.16 26.84 -14.29
N GLY A 125 -9.76 26.26 -13.25
CA GLY A 125 -10.32 26.99 -12.12
C GLY A 125 -9.28 27.84 -11.39
N SER A 126 -8.13 27.24 -11.04
CA SER A 126 -7.01 27.97 -10.42
C SER A 126 -6.49 29.10 -11.31
N TYR A 127 -6.39 28.85 -12.62
CA TYR A 127 -6.07 29.89 -13.61
C TYR A 127 -7.09 31.03 -13.56
N LYS A 128 -8.39 30.74 -13.67
CA LYS A 128 -9.46 31.75 -13.75
C LYS A 128 -9.52 32.64 -12.51
N VAL A 129 -9.47 32.04 -11.32
CA VAL A 129 -9.49 32.79 -10.04
C VAL A 129 -8.25 33.67 -9.92
N THR A 130 -7.07 33.10 -10.16
CA THR A 130 -5.80 33.83 -10.06
C THR A 130 -5.71 34.94 -11.10
N ARG A 131 -6.15 34.68 -12.33
CA ARG A 131 -6.17 35.63 -13.44
C ARG A 131 -7.04 36.85 -13.14
N ALA A 132 -8.18 36.65 -12.49
CA ALA A 132 -9.08 37.71 -12.06
C ALA A 132 -8.51 38.52 -10.87
N ALA A 133 -7.79 37.88 -9.94
CA ALA A 133 -7.12 38.58 -8.82
C ALA A 133 -5.89 39.38 -9.27
N TRP A 134 -5.21 38.94 -10.32
CA TRP A 134 -3.89 39.46 -10.71
C TRP A 134 -3.81 40.97 -10.93
N PRO A 135 -4.74 41.64 -11.65
CA PRO A 135 -4.68 43.09 -11.83
C PRO A 135 -4.81 43.86 -10.50
N ILE A 136 -5.56 43.31 -9.53
CA ILE A 136 -5.71 43.90 -8.20
C ILE A 136 -4.38 43.82 -7.45
N PHE A 137 -3.77 42.62 -7.44
CA PHE A 137 -2.45 42.41 -6.84
C PHE A 137 -1.37 43.32 -7.43
N GLN A 138 -1.33 43.46 -8.76
CA GLN A 138 -0.38 44.37 -9.43
C GLN A 138 -0.60 45.83 -9.02
N LYS A 139 -1.86 46.28 -8.97
CA LYS A 139 -2.21 47.66 -8.62
C LYS A 139 -1.81 47.99 -7.19
N GLN A 140 -2.05 47.08 -6.24
CA GLN A 140 -1.75 47.29 -4.82
C GLN A 140 -0.30 46.93 -4.44
N LYS A 141 0.47 46.36 -5.38
CA LYS A 141 1.84 45.86 -5.16
C LYS A 141 1.95 44.89 -3.98
N TYR A 142 0.97 43.99 -3.89
CA TYR A 142 0.95 42.92 -2.90
C TYR A 142 0.02 41.80 -3.35
N GLY A 143 0.47 40.56 -3.25
CA GLY A 143 -0.38 39.38 -3.42
C GLY A 143 0.27 38.13 -2.87
N ARG A 144 -0.53 37.17 -2.40
CA ARG A 144 -0.04 35.84 -2.00
C ARG A 144 -0.95 34.78 -2.61
N ILE A 145 -0.33 33.78 -3.23
CA ILE A 145 -1.03 32.72 -3.94
C ILE A 145 -0.52 31.38 -3.42
N ILE A 146 -1.46 30.50 -3.06
CA ILE A 146 -1.16 29.13 -2.71
C ILE A 146 -1.88 28.21 -3.70
N ASN A 147 -1.09 27.40 -4.40
CA ASN A 147 -1.60 26.32 -5.24
C ASN A 147 -1.54 24.99 -4.48
N THR A 148 -2.61 24.21 -4.55
CA THR A 148 -2.66 22.89 -3.90
C THR A 148 -2.34 21.77 -4.90
N ALA A 149 -1.10 21.28 -4.89
CA ALA A 149 -0.64 20.07 -5.56
C ALA A 149 -0.99 18.80 -4.72
N SER A 150 -0.24 17.72 -4.91
CA SER A 150 -0.34 16.48 -4.13
C SER A 150 0.87 15.59 -4.38
N ALA A 151 1.15 14.64 -3.47
CA ALA A 151 2.15 13.59 -3.72
C ALA A 151 1.83 12.79 -5.00
N ALA A 152 0.55 12.52 -5.30
CA ALA A 152 0.13 11.89 -6.55
C ALA A 152 0.48 12.73 -7.79
N GLY A 153 0.48 14.06 -7.67
CA GLY A 153 1.01 14.95 -8.71
C GLY A 153 2.50 14.77 -8.93
N ILE A 154 3.27 14.76 -7.83
CA ILE A 154 4.74 14.76 -7.85
C ILE A 154 5.29 13.42 -8.34
N TYR A 155 4.76 12.29 -7.84
CA TYR A 155 5.30 10.94 -8.03
C TYR A 155 4.40 10.02 -8.86
N GLY A 156 3.20 10.47 -9.25
CA GLY A 156 2.19 9.63 -9.87
C GLY A 156 1.44 8.74 -8.86
N ASN A 157 0.24 8.32 -9.23
CA ASN A 157 -0.53 7.33 -8.46
C ASN A 157 -1.45 6.53 -9.39
N PHE A 158 -1.53 5.22 -9.18
CA PHE A 158 -2.30 4.34 -10.06
C PHE A 158 -3.77 4.77 -10.11
N GLY A 159 -4.34 4.90 -11.30
CA GLY A 159 -5.74 5.31 -11.48
C GLY A 159 -6.01 6.80 -11.35
N GLN A 160 -4.97 7.63 -11.26
CA GLN A 160 -5.09 9.08 -11.08
C GLN A 160 -4.40 9.87 -12.19
N ALA A 161 -4.35 9.36 -13.43
CA ALA A 161 -3.60 9.99 -14.52
C ALA A 161 -4.00 11.46 -14.81
N ASN A 162 -5.29 11.76 -14.78
CA ASN A 162 -5.84 13.12 -14.89
C ASN A 162 -5.47 14.01 -13.69
N TYR A 163 -5.61 13.49 -12.48
CA TYR A 163 -5.33 14.20 -11.24
C TYR A 163 -3.83 14.47 -11.06
N SER A 164 -2.97 13.49 -11.30
CA SER A 164 -1.52 13.65 -11.27
C SER A 164 -1.04 14.73 -12.24
N ALA A 165 -1.58 14.73 -13.47
CA ALA A 165 -1.29 15.76 -14.44
C ALA A 165 -1.71 17.16 -13.94
N ALA A 166 -2.95 17.28 -13.45
CA ALA A 166 -3.46 18.55 -12.93
C ALA A 166 -2.62 19.09 -11.76
N LYS A 167 -2.32 18.24 -10.77
CA LYS A 167 -1.65 18.63 -9.53
C LYS A 167 -0.19 19.00 -9.74
N LEU A 168 0.53 18.33 -10.64
CA LEU A 168 1.89 18.74 -10.96
C LEU A 168 1.94 20.01 -11.83
N GLY A 169 1.00 20.17 -12.77
CA GLY A 169 0.91 21.39 -13.59
C GLY A 169 0.76 22.66 -12.75
N LEU A 170 0.07 22.59 -11.61
CA LEU A 170 -0.10 23.70 -10.67
C LEU A 170 1.20 24.16 -10.01
N PHE A 171 2.22 23.30 -9.91
CA PHE A 171 3.53 23.72 -9.41
C PHE A 171 4.21 24.69 -10.39
N SER A 172 4.31 24.32 -11.67
CA SER A 172 4.89 25.19 -12.71
C SER A 172 4.06 26.46 -12.96
N PHE A 173 2.74 26.38 -12.74
CA PHE A 173 1.88 27.56 -12.70
C PHE A 173 2.36 28.52 -11.60
N GLY A 174 2.57 28.01 -10.38
CA GLY A 174 3.12 28.77 -9.25
C GLY A 174 4.50 29.36 -9.51
N GLU A 175 5.43 28.58 -10.05
CA GLU A 175 6.78 29.06 -10.40
C GLU A 175 6.74 30.21 -11.42
N THR A 176 5.86 30.10 -12.42
CA THR A 176 5.71 31.15 -13.44
C THR A 176 5.10 32.42 -12.83
N LEU A 177 4.06 32.28 -12.01
CA LEU A 177 3.47 33.40 -11.29
C LEU A 177 4.47 34.07 -10.35
N ALA A 178 5.33 33.30 -9.66
CA ALA A 178 6.38 33.84 -8.81
C ALA A 178 7.32 34.77 -9.59
N ARG A 179 7.76 34.35 -10.78
CA ARG A 179 8.61 35.17 -11.67
C ARG A 179 7.90 36.41 -12.19
N GLU A 180 6.65 36.27 -12.64
CA GLU A 180 5.87 37.41 -13.15
C GLU A 180 5.48 38.41 -12.05
N GLY A 181 5.30 37.90 -10.85
CA GLY A 181 4.83 38.60 -9.66
C GLY A 181 5.92 39.31 -8.87
N ALA A 182 7.18 38.89 -9.00
CA ALA A 182 8.31 39.37 -8.20
C ALA A 182 8.38 40.91 -8.10
N LYS A 183 8.29 41.62 -9.24
CA LYS A 183 8.36 43.09 -9.28
C LYS A 183 7.16 43.81 -8.65
N TYR A 184 6.10 43.06 -8.31
CA TYR A 184 4.87 43.57 -7.70
C TYR A 184 4.68 43.04 -6.27
N ASN A 185 5.67 42.37 -5.66
CA ASN A 185 5.53 41.71 -4.36
C ASN A 185 4.33 40.73 -4.36
N ILE A 186 4.21 39.96 -5.43
CA ILE A 186 3.23 38.86 -5.54
C ILE A 186 4.00 37.55 -5.42
N HIS A 187 3.79 36.83 -4.33
CA HIS A 187 4.43 35.53 -4.10
C HIS A 187 3.44 34.41 -4.43
N ALA A 188 3.94 33.36 -5.08
CA ALA A 188 3.15 32.20 -5.43
C ALA A 188 3.91 30.94 -5.02
N ASN A 189 3.34 30.15 -4.12
CA ASN A 189 3.93 28.91 -3.63
C ASN A 189 2.95 27.76 -3.81
N THR A 190 3.48 26.54 -3.80
CA THR A 190 2.72 25.31 -3.96
C THR A 190 2.90 24.41 -2.76
N ILE A 191 1.83 23.81 -2.28
CA ILE A 191 1.88 22.78 -1.24
C ILE A 191 1.36 21.46 -1.79
N ALA A 192 1.93 20.35 -1.34
CA ALA A 192 1.47 18.99 -1.54
C ALA A 192 1.03 18.41 -0.19
N PRO A 193 -0.20 18.74 0.25
CA PRO A 193 -0.66 18.35 1.56
C PRO A 193 -1.08 16.89 1.63
N ILE A 194 -0.84 16.28 2.79
CA ILE A 194 -1.41 15.01 3.21
C ILE A 194 -2.26 15.30 4.45
N ALA A 195 -3.58 15.18 4.29
CA ALA A 195 -4.54 15.43 5.35
C ALA A 195 -5.70 14.46 5.24
N ALA A 196 -6.30 14.17 6.40
CA ALA A 196 -7.55 13.46 6.50
C ALA A 196 -8.61 14.25 5.72
N SER A 197 -9.27 13.54 4.83
CA SER A 197 -10.40 14.02 4.07
C SER A 197 -11.42 12.90 3.97
N ARG A 198 -12.66 13.23 3.59
CA ARG A 198 -13.71 12.25 3.26
C ARG A 198 -13.24 11.15 2.28
N MET A 199 -12.15 11.39 1.57
CA MET A 199 -11.54 10.54 0.55
C MET A 199 -10.43 9.63 1.11
N THR A 200 -9.66 10.07 2.11
CA THR A 200 -8.68 9.20 2.80
C THR A 200 -9.36 8.34 3.86
N GLU A 201 -10.50 8.78 4.39
CA GLU A 201 -11.34 8.05 5.37
C GLU A 201 -11.77 6.66 4.92
N THR A 202 -11.87 6.42 3.60
CA THR A 202 -12.28 5.12 3.04
C THR A 202 -11.12 4.14 2.85
N VAL A 203 -9.88 4.57 3.09
CA VAL A 203 -8.66 3.81 2.75
C VAL A 203 -7.70 3.69 3.93
N MET A 204 -7.71 4.64 4.86
CA MET A 204 -6.79 4.69 6.00
C MET A 204 -7.48 4.31 7.33
N PRO A 205 -6.78 3.62 8.24
CA PRO A 205 -7.26 3.35 9.60
C PRO A 205 -7.64 4.61 10.39
N PRO A 206 -8.63 4.55 11.32
CA PRO A 206 -9.11 5.70 12.10
C PRO A 206 -8.03 6.44 12.91
N ASP A 207 -7.10 5.70 13.51
CA ASP A 207 -5.96 6.20 14.27
C ASP A 207 -5.00 7.04 13.39
N MET A 208 -4.75 6.60 12.15
CA MET A 208 -3.95 7.38 11.21
C MET A 208 -4.66 8.67 10.76
N LEU A 209 -5.98 8.62 10.60
CA LEU A 209 -6.76 9.80 10.20
C LEU A 209 -6.77 10.86 11.30
N GLU A 210 -6.73 10.45 12.57
CA GLU A 210 -6.65 11.36 13.71
C GLU A 210 -5.33 12.15 13.74
N SER A 211 -4.22 11.56 13.29
CA SER A 211 -2.93 12.25 13.17
C SER A 211 -2.83 13.12 11.92
N LEU A 212 -3.70 12.95 10.91
CA LEU A 212 -3.71 13.70 9.65
C LEU A 212 -4.63 14.94 9.67
N LYS A 213 -4.85 15.52 10.84
CA LYS A 213 -5.66 16.73 11.04
C LYS A 213 -5.24 17.89 10.09
N PRO A 214 -6.16 18.48 9.31
CA PRO A 214 -5.88 19.64 8.45
C PRO A 214 -5.22 20.83 9.16
N GLU A 215 -5.39 20.93 10.47
CA GLU A 215 -4.76 21.91 11.37
C GLU A 215 -3.23 21.87 11.32
N PHE A 216 -2.63 20.75 10.89
CA PHE A 216 -1.17 20.66 10.69
C PHE A 216 -0.70 21.20 9.34
N VAL A 217 -1.61 21.51 8.42
CA VAL A 217 -1.29 22.08 7.10
C VAL A 217 -1.44 23.60 7.10
N ALA A 218 -2.50 24.12 7.72
CA ALA A 218 -2.82 25.54 7.73
C ALA A 218 -1.67 26.46 8.22
N PRO A 219 -0.84 26.09 9.21
CA PRO A 219 0.28 26.90 9.68
C PRO A 219 1.32 27.23 8.61
N LEU A 220 1.68 26.26 7.76
CA LEU A 220 2.61 26.49 6.64
C LEU A 220 1.99 27.45 5.62
N VAL A 221 0.71 27.23 5.27
CA VAL A 221 -0.05 28.11 4.36
C VAL A 221 -0.11 29.54 4.90
N GLY A 222 -0.36 29.68 6.21
CA GLY A 222 -0.32 30.96 6.90
C GLY A 222 1.04 31.64 6.77
N TYR A 223 2.12 30.93 7.11
CA TYR A 223 3.47 31.50 7.00
C TYR A 223 3.81 31.92 5.56
N LEU A 224 3.54 31.07 4.57
CA LEU A 224 3.75 31.35 3.14
C LEU A 224 2.93 32.54 2.62
N CYS A 225 1.84 32.90 3.30
CA CYS A 225 0.99 34.05 2.96
C CYS A 225 1.30 35.31 3.79
N HIS A 226 2.18 35.23 4.79
CA HIS A 226 2.52 36.40 5.60
C HIS A 226 3.52 37.30 4.86
N GLU A 227 3.56 38.57 5.22
CA GLU A 227 4.55 39.53 4.71
C GLU A 227 5.96 39.33 5.29
N ASN A 228 6.13 38.38 6.23
CA ASN A 228 7.42 38.11 6.87
C ASN A 228 8.24 37.03 6.15
N THR A 229 7.70 36.45 5.08
CA THR A 229 8.42 35.50 4.24
C THR A 229 8.64 36.08 2.85
N GLU A 230 9.85 35.89 2.34
CA GLU A 230 10.24 36.19 0.96
C GLU A 230 10.15 34.94 0.07
N GLU A 231 9.70 33.81 0.61
CA GLU A 231 9.58 32.57 -0.14
C GLU A 231 8.57 32.69 -1.28
N THR A 232 8.97 32.32 -2.48
CA THR A 232 8.13 32.31 -3.68
C THR A 232 8.66 31.31 -4.69
N GLY A 233 7.77 30.72 -5.50
CA GLY A 233 8.11 29.73 -6.51
C GLY A 233 8.44 28.34 -5.94
N SER A 234 8.11 28.07 -4.68
CA SER A 234 8.54 26.86 -3.99
C SER A 234 7.44 25.80 -3.85
N LEU A 235 7.87 24.55 -3.69
CA LEU A 235 7.01 23.39 -3.43
C LEU A 235 7.33 22.80 -2.05
N PHE A 236 6.28 22.54 -1.26
CA PHE A 236 6.40 21.94 0.06
C PHE A 236 5.51 20.73 0.22
N GLU A 237 6.06 19.64 0.77
CA GLU A 237 5.27 18.55 1.32
C GLU A 237 4.92 18.86 2.78
N VAL A 238 3.68 18.59 3.16
CA VAL A 238 3.18 18.89 4.50
C VAL A 238 2.07 17.95 4.92
N GLY A 239 2.14 17.41 6.13
CA GLY A 239 1.11 16.54 6.68
C GLY A 239 1.52 16.00 8.03
N ALA A 240 0.54 15.73 8.90
CA ALA A 240 0.77 15.20 10.26
C ALA A 240 1.84 15.92 11.09
N GLY A 241 2.01 17.22 10.89
CA GLY A 241 3.04 18.02 11.56
C GLY A 241 4.43 17.94 10.93
N PHE A 242 4.66 17.19 9.87
CA PHE A 242 5.90 17.24 9.10
C PHE A 242 5.83 18.29 7.99
N VAL A 243 6.92 19.03 7.77
CA VAL A 243 7.07 19.99 6.67
C VAL A 243 8.45 19.86 6.03
N ALA A 244 8.50 19.69 4.71
CA ALA A 244 9.75 19.68 3.94
C ALA A 244 9.59 20.42 2.61
N LYS A 245 10.70 20.99 2.13
CA LYS A 245 10.79 21.67 0.82
C LYS A 245 11.25 20.67 -0.24
N LEU A 246 10.75 20.83 -1.47
CA LEU A 246 11.21 20.07 -2.63
C LEU A 246 11.94 20.99 -3.61
N ARG A 247 12.98 20.45 -4.24
CA ARG A 247 13.67 21.08 -5.38
C ARG A 247 13.95 20.04 -6.47
N TRP A 248 14.18 20.53 -7.68
CA TRP A 248 14.71 19.69 -8.75
C TRP A 248 16.20 19.41 -8.51
N GLU A 249 16.57 18.16 -8.71
CA GLU A 249 17.95 17.72 -8.77
C GLU A 249 18.20 17.11 -10.14
N ARG A 250 19.29 17.51 -10.78
CA ARG A 250 19.66 17.09 -12.13
C ARG A 250 21.04 16.45 -12.10
N SER A 251 21.17 15.24 -12.62
CA SER A 251 22.46 14.59 -12.80
C SER A 251 23.41 15.49 -13.58
N LYS A 252 24.73 15.35 -13.40
CA LYS A 252 25.67 16.05 -14.30
C LYS A 252 25.48 15.67 -15.76
N GLY A 253 25.01 14.44 -15.99
CA GLY A 253 24.68 13.90 -17.30
C GLY A 253 25.92 13.53 -18.10
N ALA A 254 25.68 12.99 -19.29
CA ALA A 254 26.73 12.60 -20.22
C ALA A 254 26.76 13.53 -21.44
N ILE A 255 27.97 13.83 -21.92
CA ILE A 255 28.19 14.57 -23.17
C ILE A 255 28.62 13.57 -24.25
N PHE A 256 28.05 13.76 -25.43
CA PHE A 256 28.21 12.97 -26.64
C PHE A 256 28.70 13.87 -27.77
N LYS A 257 29.63 13.35 -28.56
CA LYS A 257 30.09 14.05 -29.76
C LYS A 257 28.92 14.22 -30.72
N THR A 258 28.70 15.43 -31.22
CA THR A 258 27.54 15.79 -32.06
C THR A 258 27.74 15.47 -33.55
N ASP A 259 28.04 14.20 -33.83
CA ASP A 259 28.20 13.65 -35.18
C ASP A 259 27.45 12.32 -35.36
N GLU A 260 27.72 11.61 -36.45
CA GLU A 260 27.09 10.33 -36.80
C GLU A 260 27.31 9.20 -35.79
N THR A 261 28.31 9.34 -34.90
CA THR A 261 28.56 8.35 -33.84
C THR A 261 27.59 8.53 -32.66
N PHE A 262 26.81 9.63 -32.61
CA PHE A 262 25.79 9.82 -31.58
C PHE A 262 24.54 8.98 -31.86
N THR A 263 24.61 7.71 -31.51
CA THR A 263 23.56 6.72 -31.74
C THR A 263 22.83 6.36 -30.45
N PRO A 264 21.66 5.71 -30.52
CA PRO A 264 21.02 5.12 -29.34
C PRO A 264 21.93 4.11 -28.61
N GLY A 265 22.74 3.35 -29.36
CA GLY A 265 23.74 2.44 -28.80
C GLY A 265 24.79 3.16 -27.95
N ALA A 266 25.28 4.31 -28.43
CA ALA A 266 26.22 5.14 -27.68
C ALA A 266 25.62 5.64 -26.35
N ILE A 267 24.33 5.97 -26.34
CA ILE A 267 23.60 6.33 -25.10
C ILE A 267 23.57 5.16 -24.14
N GLY A 268 23.22 3.96 -24.63
CA GLY A 268 23.25 2.73 -23.81
C GLY A 268 24.63 2.50 -23.17
N ALA A 269 25.70 2.70 -23.93
CA ALA A 269 27.08 2.54 -23.45
C ALA A 269 27.50 3.58 -22.39
N LYS A 270 26.85 4.75 -22.34
CA LYS A 270 27.09 5.81 -21.34
C LYS A 270 25.92 5.99 -20.37
N TRP A 271 25.00 5.04 -20.30
CA TRP A 271 23.74 5.22 -19.56
C TRP A 271 23.97 5.52 -18.08
N GLU A 272 24.92 4.83 -17.44
CA GLU A 272 25.27 5.07 -16.04
C GLU A 272 25.69 6.53 -15.77
N GLN A 273 26.40 7.18 -16.71
CA GLN A 273 26.77 8.61 -16.58
C GLN A 273 25.56 9.54 -16.73
N VAL A 274 24.59 9.18 -17.58
CA VAL A 274 23.36 9.95 -17.78
C VAL A 274 22.52 9.99 -16.50
N VAL A 275 22.55 8.92 -15.71
CA VAL A 275 21.71 8.76 -14.51
C VAL A 275 22.50 8.93 -13.20
N ASP A 276 23.75 9.38 -13.28
CA ASP A 276 24.63 9.57 -12.12
C ASP A 276 24.33 10.87 -11.37
N PHE A 277 23.91 10.73 -10.12
CA PHE A 277 23.61 11.83 -9.19
C PHE A 277 24.71 12.04 -8.14
N THR A 278 25.93 11.52 -8.33
CA THR A 278 27.05 11.74 -7.39
C THR A 278 27.53 13.20 -7.36
N ASN A 279 27.37 13.94 -8.46
CA ASN A 279 27.69 15.38 -8.54
C ASN A 279 26.58 16.15 -9.29
N PRO A 280 25.40 16.30 -8.67
CA PRO A 280 24.23 16.87 -9.34
C PRO A 280 24.25 18.40 -9.33
N ASP A 281 23.49 18.99 -10.27
CA ASP A 281 23.15 20.40 -10.29
C ASP A 281 21.71 20.61 -9.77
N TYR A 282 21.40 21.79 -9.24
CA TYR A 282 20.07 22.14 -8.72
C TYR A 282 19.46 23.30 -9.51
N PRO A 283 18.97 23.04 -10.73
CA PRO A 283 18.47 24.09 -11.61
C PRO A 283 17.23 24.76 -11.02
N THR A 284 17.22 26.07 -11.12
CA THR A 284 16.11 26.95 -10.75
C THR A 284 15.52 27.63 -11.97
N GLY A 285 16.08 27.50 -13.18
CA GLY A 285 15.57 28.16 -14.37
C GLY A 285 15.93 27.46 -15.69
N PRO A 286 15.20 27.76 -16.79
CA PRO A 286 15.44 27.13 -18.10
C PRO A 286 16.82 27.44 -18.71
N SER A 287 17.49 28.49 -18.23
CA SER A 287 18.80 28.95 -18.69
C SER A 287 19.98 28.36 -17.92
N ASP A 288 19.74 27.55 -16.88
CA ASP A 288 20.80 27.06 -15.99
C ASP A 288 21.64 25.94 -16.64
N ALA A 289 21.16 25.34 -17.73
CA ALA A 289 22.00 24.53 -18.60
C ALA A 289 22.68 25.42 -19.66
N ASP A 290 24.02 25.45 -19.64
CA ASP A 290 24.82 26.13 -20.66
C ASP A 290 24.88 25.31 -21.96
N PHE A 291 23.79 25.32 -22.72
CA PHE A 291 23.67 24.57 -23.98
C PHE A 291 24.71 24.98 -25.03
N VAL A 292 25.25 26.19 -24.97
CA VAL A 292 26.30 26.64 -25.90
C VAL A 292 27.65 26.05 -25.49
N GLY A 293 28.04 26.19 -24.22
CA GLY A 293 29.26 25.57 -23.71
C GLY A 293 29.25 24.05 -23.81
N LEU A 294 28.10 23.41 -23.56
CA LEU A 294 27.91 21.97 -23.75
C LEU A 294 28.11 21.55 -25.22
N LEU A 295 27.61 22.34 -26.17
CA LEU A 295 27.79 22.06 -27.59
C LEU A 295 29.26 22.18 -28.00
N GLU A 296 29.98 23.18 -27.51
CA GLU A 296 31.41 23.34 -27.76
C GLU A 296 32.21 22.19 -27.17
N GLN A 297 31.91 21.76 -25.94
CA GLN A 297 32.51 20.57 -25.33
C GLN A 297 32.23 19.31 -26.16
N ALA A 298 30.98 19.11 -26.60
CA ALA A 298 30.58 17.99 -27.44
C ALA A 298 31.38 17.92 -28.74
N LYS A 299 31.60 19.05 -29.43
CA LYS A 299 32.38 19.10 -30.67
C LYS A 299 33.83 18.64 -30.48
N GLN A 300 34.43 18.94 -29.32
CA GLN A 300 35.83 18.61 -29.00
C GLN A 300 36.03 17.16 -28.54
N LEU A 301 34.95 16.40 -28.28
CA LEU A 301 35.07 14.99 -27.90
C LEU A 301 35.67 14.15 -29.05
N LYS A 302 36.29 13.02 -28.66
CA LYS A 302 36.55 11.90 -29.58
C LYS A 302 35.23 11.22 -29.95
N GLU A 303 35.28 10.31 -30.92
CA GLU A 303 34.11 9.50 -31.32
C GLU A 303 33.39 8.88 -30.11
N ASN A 304 32.07 8.84 -30.19
CA ASN A 304 31.26 8.21 -29.15
C ASN A 304 31.51 6.69 -29.10
N PRO A 305 31.39 6.06 -27.92
CA PRO A 305 31.42 4.60 -27.84
C PRO A 305 30.32 4.01 -28.71
N LYS A 306 30.62 2.96 -29.50
CA LYS A 306 29.64 2.38 -30.44
C LYS A 306 28.39 1.85 -29.74
N GLY A 307 28.56 1.17 -28.59
CA GLY A 307 27.48 0.43 -27.93
C GLY A 307 26.86 -0.65 -28.82
N ASP A 308 25.70 -1.16 -28.40
CA ASP A 308 24.93 -2.15 -29.16
C ASP A 308 24.22 -1.50 -30.38
N ASP A 309 24.06 -2.27 -31.46
CA ASP A 309 23.29 -1.82 -32.64
C ASP A 309 21.78 -1.91 -32.37
N LEU A 310 21.22 -0.84 -31.81
CA LEU A 310 19.80 -0.78 -31.41
C LEU A 310 18.89 -0.49 -32.61
N ARG A 311 18.42 -1.55 -33.27
CA ARG A 311 17.47 -1.52 -34.39
C ARG A 311 16.02 -1.47 -33.94
N LEU A 312 15.13 -0.94 -34.78
CA LEU A 312 13.68 -0.88 -34.59
C LEU A 312 12.92 -1.66 -35.68
N ASP A 313 13.57 -2.69 -36.24
CA ASP A 313 13.01 -3.49 -37.31
C ASP A 313 11.67 -4.13 -36.89
N GLY A 314 10.66 -4.00 -37.75
CA GLY A 314 9.31 -4.53 -37.51
C GLY A 314 8.48 -3.75 -36.47
N LYS A 315 9.00 -2.65 -35.91
CA LYS A 315 8.24 -1.75 -35.03
C LYS A 315 7.51 -0.67 -35.83
N VAL A 316 6.37 -0.21 -35.30
CA VAL A 316 5.63 0.93 -35.83
C VAL A 316 5.66 2.09 -34.84
N ALA A 317 6.13 3.26 -35.30
CA ALA A 317 6.22 4.47 -34.51
C ALA A 317 5.22 5.53 -34.99
N VAL A 318 4.43 6.09 -34.07
CA VAL A 318 3.59 7.27 -34.33
C VAL A 318 4.26 8.49 -33.69
N ILE A 319 4.53 9.51 -34.50
CA ILE A 319 5.22 10.73 -34.05
C ILE A 319 4.37 11.94 -34.41
N THR A 320 3.97 12.71 -33.39
CA THR A 320 3.10 13.88 -33.54
C THR A 320 3.91 15.18 -33.69
N GLY A 321 3.42 16.12 -34.49
CA GLY A 321 4.17 17.34 -34.85
C GLY A 321 5.46 17.01 -35.62
N ALA A 322 5.39 16.04 -36.54
CA ALA A 322 6.53 15.46 -37.22
C ALA A 322 6.84 16.09 -38.59
N GLY A 323 6.11 17.13 -39.02
CA GLY A 323 6.33 17.82 -40.29
C GLY A 323 7.55 18.75 -40.31
N GLY A 324 8.22 18.96 -39.17
CA GLY A 324 9.43 19.77 -39.07
C GLY A 324 10.12 19.66 -37.70
N GLY A 325 11.26 20.34 -37.54
CA GLY A 325 11.99 20.45 -36.27
C GLY A 325 12.29 19.10 -35.61
N LEU A 326 12.06 19.01 -34.30
CA LEU A 326 12.26 17.82 -33.47
C LEU A 326 11.52 16.59 -34.01
N GLY A 327 10.22 16.70 -34.29
CA GLY A 327 9.42 15.57 -34.74
C GLY A 327 9.90 14.99 -36.07
N ARG A 328 10.34 15.84 -37.01
CA ARG A 328 10.96 15.40 -38.27
C ARG A 328 12.26 14.63 -38.02
N ALA A 329 13.14 15.15 -37.16
CA ALA A 329 14.40 14.47 -36.83
C ALA A 329 14.16 13.10 -36.16
N TYR A 330 13.14 13.01 -35.30
CA TYR A 330 12.73 11.73 -34.71
C TYR A 330 12.23 10.77 -35.80
N ALA A 331 11.35 11.21 -36.70
CA ALA A 331 10.81 10.37 -37.76
C ALA A 331 11.89 9.81 -38.69
N LEU A 332 12.84 10.66 -39.11
CA LEU A 332 13.96 10.24 -39.95
C LEU A 332 14.86 9.23 -39.24
N LEU A 333 15.21 9.46 -37.97
CA LEU A 333 16.05 8.53 -37.22
C LEU A 333 15.34 7.19 -36.98
N PHE A 334 14.06 7.20 -36.59
CA PHE A 334 13.29 5.98 -36.37
C PHE A 334 13.19 5.15 -37.65
N ALA A 335 12.93 5.79 -38.80
CA ALA A 335 12.91 5.11 -40.09
C ALA A 335 14.30 4.55 -40.48
N LYS A 336 15.37 5.31 -40.25
CA LYS A 336 16.76 4.85 -40.46
C LYS A 336 17.09 3.60 -39.61
N LEU A 337 16.53 3.54 -38.40
CA LEU A 337 16.65 2.39 -37.50
C LEU A 337 15.72 1.22 -37.85
N GLY A 338 14.87 1.33 -38.88
CA GLY A 338 14.04 0.24 -39.40
C GLY A 338 12.56 0.27 -39.02
N ALA A 339 12.11 1.28 -38.26
CA ALA A 339 10.71 1.42 -37.92
C ALA A 339 9.87 1.85 -39.13
N SER A 340 8.62 1.40 -39.21
CA SER A 340 7.61 2.05 -40.06
C SER A 340 6.99 3.22 -39.31
N VAL A 341 6.92 4.40 -39.93
CA VAL A 341 6.62 5.66 -39.22
C VAL A 341 5.31 6.28 -39.68
N VAL A 342 4.41 6.60 -38.74
CA VAL A 342 3.30 7.53 -38.99
C VAL A 342 3.77 8.94 -38.67
N VAL A 343 3.84 9.78 -39.68
CA VAL A 343 4.22 11.20 -39.59
C VAL A 343 2.94 12.01 -39.42
N ASN A 344 2.59 12.36 -38.17
CA ASN A 344 1.46 13.23 -37.90
C ASN A 344 1.88 14.70 -37.89
N ASP A 345 1.25 15.53 -38.71
CA ASP A 345 1.33 16.99 -38.61
C ASP A 345 0.09 17.66 -39.22
N LEU A 346 -0.55 18.56 -38.46
CA LEU A 346 -1.70 19.35 -38.93
C LEU A 346 -1.27 20.43 -39.95
N GLY A 347 0.03 20.78 -39.99
CA GLY A 347 0.59 21.84 -40.82
C GLY A 347 0.33 23.25 -40.30
N GLY A 348 -0.03 23.40 -39.03
CA GLY A 348 -0.28 24.71 -38.41
C GLY A 348 0.99 25.53 -38.20
N SER A 349 0.83 26.84 -37.98
CA SER A 349 1.91 27.77 -37.60
C SER A 349 2.44 27.51 -36.18
N ALA A 350 3.52 28.19 -35.76
CA ALA A 350 4.02 28.09 -34.38
C ALA A 350 3.00 28.56 -33.33
N THR A 351 2.01 29.37 -33.72
CA THR A 351 0.92 29.84 -32.86
C THR A 351 -0.35 28.99 -32.99
N GLY A 352 -0.31 27.89 -33.76
CA GLY A 352 -1.44 26.99 -33.96
C GLY A 352 -2.49 27.47 -34.96
N SER A 353 -2.15 28.41 -35.85
CA SER A 353 -3.06 28.90 -36.90
C SER A 353 -2.83 28.21 -38.25
N GLY A 354 -3.90 27.95 -39.00
CA GLY A 354 -3.85 27.36 -40.34
C GLY A 354 -3.60 25.85 -40.34
N SER A 355 -3.64 25.26 -41.53
CA SER A 355 -3.30 23.86 -41.79
C SER A 355 -2.64 23.73 -43.16
N ASP A 356 -1.66 22.85 -43.28
CA ASP A 356 -0.94 22.57 -44.53
C ASP A 356 -0.46 21.12 -44.54
N ALA A 357 -1.26 20.25 -45.17
CA ALA A 357 -0.99 18.81 -45.27
C ALA A 357 0.41 18.50 -45.82
N ARG A 358 0.99 19.40 -46.64
CA ARG A 358 2.31 19.23 -47.25
C ARG A 358 3.44 19.08 -46.24
N ALA A 359 3.26 19.50 -44.98
CA ALA A 359 4.28 19.37 -43.96
C ALA A 359 4.60 17.90 -43.64
N ALA A 360 3.57 17.08 -43.40
CA ALA A 360 3.73 15.64 -43.17
C ALA A 360 4.20 14.91 -44.45
N ASP A 361 3.62 15.28 -45.61
CA ASP A 361 3.95 14.64 -46.90
C ASP A 361 5.42 14.75 -47.26
N LYS A 362 6.04 15.92 -47.03
CA LYS A 362 7.46 16.14 -47.30
C LYS A 362 8.35 15.18 -46.50
N VAL A 363 8.04 14.99 -45.22
CA VAL A 363 8.84 14.10 -44.36
C VAL A 363 8.63 12.63 -44.73
N VAL A 364 7.41 12.25 -45.15
CA VAL A 364 7.17 10.91 -45.72
C VAL A 364 8.02 10.70 -46.97
N GLN A 365 8.03 11.65 -47.91
CA GLN A 365 8.83 11.57 -49.14
C GLN A 365 10.34 11.47 -48.83
N GLU A 366 10.82 12.21 -47.84
CA GLU A 366 12.22 12.11 -47.39
C GLU A 366 12.55 10.73 -46.81
N ILE A 367 11.65 10.16 -45.99
CA ILE A 367 11.82 8.80 -45.44
C ILE A 367 11.84 7.76 -46.56
N GLU A 368 10.91 7.84 -47.52
CA GLU A 368 10.83 6.93 -48.67
C GLU A 368 12.06 7.04 -49.57
N ALA A 369 12.56 8.27 -49.82
CA ALA A 369 13.78 8.49 -50.59
C ALA A 369 15.03 7.89 -49.93
N LEU A 370 15.02 7.74 -48.60
CA LEU A 370 16.07 7.07 -47.82
C LEU A 370 15.81 5.55 -47.66
N GLY A 371 14.78 5.00 -48.33
CA GLY A 371 14.43 3.58 -48.31
C GLY A 371 13.64 3.13 -47.08
N GLY A 372 13.16 4.06 -46.26
CA GLY A 372 12.29 3.77 -45.12
C GLY A 372 10.82 3.64 -45.50
N LYS A 373 9.97 3.33 -44.52
CA LYS A 373 8.51 3.21 -44.70
C LYS A 373 7.80 4.25 -43.84
N ALA A 374 6.95 5.07 -44.45
CA ALA A 374 6.16 6.04 -43.71
C ALA A 374 4.78 6.27 -44.32
N VAL A 375 3.87 6.82 -43.53
CA VAL A 375 2.56 7.31 -43.97
C VAL A 375 2.24 8.63 -43.26
N ALA A 376 1.60 9.55 -43.97
CA ALA A 376 1.20 10.84 -43.41
C ALA A 376 -0.12 10.72 -42.64
N ASN A 377 -0.26 11.53 -41.59
CA ASN A 377 -1.53 11.81 -40.94
C ASN A 377 -1.67 13.32 -40.70
N TYR A 378 -2.86 13.87 -40.95
CA TYR A 378 -3.12 15.32 -40.91
C TYR A 378 -4.09 15.73 -39.80
N ASP A 379 -4.49 14.79 -38.95
CA ASP A 379 -5.47 15.05 -37.90
C ASP A 379 -4.85 15.83 -36.74
N SER A 380 -5.67 16.62 -36.06
CA SER A 380 -5.31 17.18 -34.75
C SER A 380 -5.05 16.05 -33.75
N VAL A 381 -4.09 16.26 -32.85
CA VAL A 381 -3.81 15.35 -31.71
C VAL A 381 -4.99 15.19 -30.75
N GLU A 382 -5.98 16.08 -30.80
CA GLU A 382 -7.24 15.89 -30.06
C GLU A 382 -8.08 14.72 -30.61
N ASN A 383 -7.87 14.33 -31.87
CA ASN A 383 -8.51 13.19 -32.54
C ASN A 383 -7.57 11.97 -32.52
N GLY A 384 -7.04 11.64 -31.34
CA GLY A 384 -6.02 10.59 -31.18
C GLY A 384 -6.42 9.23 -31.74
N GLU A 385 -7.72 8.91 -31.77
CA GLU A 385 -8.26 7.70 -32.39
C GLU A 385 -7.95 7.60 -33.89
N LYS A 386 -8.00 8.72 -34.63
CA LYS A 386 -7.72 8.73 -36.08
C LYS A 386 -6.23 8.57 -36.37
N LEU A 387 -5.37 9.14 -35.52
CA LEU A 387 -3.92 8.94 -35.60
C LEU A 387 -3.56 7.47 -35.43
N VAL A 388 -4.10 6.83 -34.39
CA VAL A 388 -3.85 5.41 -34.12
C VAL A 388 -4.48 4.54 -35.20
N GLU A 389 -5.69 4.86 -35.67
CA GLU A 389 -6.32 4.17 -36.80
C GLU A 389 -5.45 4.21 -38.07
N THR A 390 -4.75 5.34 -38.34
CA THR A 390 -3.81 5.43 -39.45
C THR A 390 -2.67 4.42 -39.32
N ALA A 391 -2.08 4.27 -38.13
CA ALA A 391 -1.03 3.29 -37.86
C ALA A 391 -1.52 1.85 -38.08
N ILE A 392 -2.72 1.54 -37.56
CA ILE A 392 -3.32 0.21 -37.68
C ILE A 392 -3.67 -0.11 -39.14
N LYS A 393 -4.24 0.84 -39.90
CA LYS A 393 -4.58 0.63 -41.31
C LYS A 393 -3.34 0.44 -42.19
N ALA A 394 -2.31 1.26 -41.98
CA ALA A 394 -1.11 1.23 -42.81
C ALA A 394 -0.17 0.06 -42.48
N PHE A 395 -0.02 -0.27 -41.19
CA PHE A 395 1.04 -1.17 -40.72
C PHE A 395 0.54 -2.28 -39.79
N GLY A 396 -0.74 -2.31 -39.43
CA GLY A 396 -1.35 -3.38 -38.62
C GLY A 396 -1.07 -3.34 -37.12
N ARG A 397 -0.22 -2.42 -36.64
CA ARG A 397 0.20 -2.32 -35.23
C ARG A 397 0.68 -0.91 -34.86
N ILE A 398 0.92 -0.70 -33.56
CA ILE A 398 1.61 0.47 -33.00
C ILE A 398 2.48 -0.01 -31.85
N ASP A 399 3.75 0.39 -31.81
CA ASP A 399 4.72 -0.04 -30.81
C ASP A 399 5.29 1.13 -30.01
N ILE A 400 5.49 2.26 -30.70
CA ILE A 400 6.14 3.43 -30.15
C ILE A 400 5.27 4.66 -30.42
N LEU A 401 5.06 5.48 -29.40
CA LEU A 401 4.34 6.74 -29.48
C LEU A 401 5.23 7.87 -28.98
N VAL A 402 5.47 8.87 -29.83
CA VAL A 402 6.17 10.10 -29.47
C VAL A 402 5.19 11.27 -29.53
N ASN A 403 4.76 11.72 -28.35
CA ASN A 403 3.89 12.88 -28.18
C ASN A 403 4.75 14.16 -28.18
N ASN A 404 4.91 14.76 -29.35
CA ASN A 404 5.78 15.92 -29.60
C ASN A 404 5.05 17.15 -30.15
N ALA A 405 3.82 17.01 -30.65
CA ALA A 405 3.04 18.15 -31.15
C ALA A 405 2.96 19.30 -30.14
N GLY A 406 3.06 20.53 -30.65
CA GLY A 406 3.09 21.72 -29.80
C GLY A 406 3.00 23.03 -30.55
N ILE A 407 2.60 24.06 -29.81
CA ILE A 407 2.43 25.45 -30.25
C ILE A 407 2.88 26.41 -29.13
N LEU A 408 2.97 27.70 -29.41
CA LEU A 408 3.23 28.74 -28.42
C LEU A 408 2.17 29.84 -28.48
N ARG A 409 1.76 30.33 -27.30
CA ARG A 409 0.89 31.50 -27.11
C ARG A 409 1.43 32.35 -25.97
N ASP A 410 2.68 32.76 -26.14
CA ASP A 410 3.44 33.47 -25.10
C ASP A 410 2.85 34.88 -24.87
N LYS A 411 2.46 35.13 -23.61
CA LYS A 411 1.89 36.38 -23.11
C LYS A 411 2.20 36.47 -21.63
N SER A 412 2.59 37.65 -21.15
CA SER A 412 2.54 37.94 -19.71
C SER A 412 1.17 37.55 -19.16
N PHE A 413 1.11 36.99 -17.96
CA PHE A 413 -0.11 36.46 -17.35
C PHE A 413 -1.28 37.48 -17.39
N VAL A 414 -0.99 38.77 -17.17
CA VAL A 414 -2.00 39.85 -17.23
C VAL A 414 -2.57 40.12 -18.65
N ARG A 415 -1.92 39.65 -19.70
CA ARG A 415 -2.34 39.80 -21.11
C ARG A 415 -2.80 38.49 -21.74
N MET A 416 -2.63 37.37 -21.05
CA MET A 416 -3.08 36.07 -21.52
C MET A 416 -4.61 36.03 -21.53
N THR A 417 -5.16 35.60 -22.67
CA THR A 417 -6.60 35.38 -22.84
C THR A 417 -6.97 33.94 -22.50
N ASP A 418 -8.26 33.67 -22.28
CA ASP A 418 -8.76 32.31 -22.10
C ASP A 418 -8.45 31.44 -23.34
N ASP A 419 -8.56 31.98 -24.56
CA ASP A 419 -8.24 31.25 -25.79
C ASP A 419 -6.75 30.87 -25.89
N ASP A 420 -5.86 31.78 -25.48
CA ASP A 420 -4.42 31.51 -25.42
C ASP A 420 -4.11 30.39 -24.41
N TRP A 421 -4.81 30.35 -23.28
CA TRP A 421 -4.68 29.29 -22.27
C TRP A 421 -5.24 27.96 -22.79
N ASP A 422 -6.50 27.96 -23.20
CA ASP A 422 -7.25 26.77 -23.55
C ASP A 422 -6.65 26.07 -24.77
N LEU A 423 -6.19 26.81 -25.79
CA LEU A 423 -5.55 26.21 -26.96
C LEU A 423 -4.24 25.49 -26.63
N VAL A 424 -3.39 26.09 -25.78
CA VAL A 424 -2.14 25.46 -25.34
C VAL A 424 -2.42 24.21 -24.51
N GLN A 425 -3.37 24.25 -23.58
CA GLN A 425 -3.76 23.07 -22.79
C GLN A 425 -4.33 21.96 -23.68
N ARG A 426 -5.17 22.29 -24.67
CA ARG A 426 -5.74 21.32 -25.61
C ARG A 426 -4.68 20.62 -26.47
N VAL A 427 -3.77 21.38 -27.10
CA VAL A 427 -2.75 20.80 -27.99
C VAL A 427 -1.72 19.98 -27.21
N HIS A 428 -1.19 20.53 -26.12
CA HIS A 428 -0.09 19.90 -25.40
C HIS A 428 -0.56 18.78 -24.49
N LEU A 429 -1.38 19.12 -23.49
CA LEU A 429 -1.72 18.21 -22.41
C LEU A 429 -2.85 17.27 -22.84
N ARG A 430 -3.99 17.82 -23.29
CA ARG A 430 -5.14 17.01 -23.72
C ARG A 430 -4.83 16.18 -24.96
N GLY A 431 -4.08 16.73 -25.92
CA GLY A 431 -3.59 15.99 -27.10
C GLY A 431 -2.72 14.80 -26.72
N THR A 432 -1.73 14.99 -25.84
CA THR A 432 -0.89 13.89 -25.31
C THR A 432 -1.75 12.80 -24.67
N TYR A 433 -2.75 13.20 -23.86
CA TYR A 433 -3.73 12.27 -23.27
C TYR A 433 -4.52 11.51 -24.35
N LYS A 434 -5.13 12.20 -25.31
CA LYS A 434 -6.01 11.61 -26.33
C LYS A 434 -5.29 10.58 -27.20
N VAL A 435 -4.10 10.91 -27.70
CA VAL A 435 -3.31 9.98 -28.53
C VAL A 435 -2.84 8.78 -27.71
N THR A 436 -2.37 9.02 -26.48
CA THR A 436 -1.94 7.93 -25.59
C THR A 436 -3.12 7.02 -25.21
N LYS A 437 -4.29 7.59 -24.92
CA LYS A 437 -5.52 6.87 -24.61
C LYS A 437 -5.96 5.98 -25.76
N ALA A 438 -5.84 6.46 -27.00
CA ALA A 438 -6.17 5.68 -28.20
C ALA A 438 -5.16 4.53 -28.44
N ALA A 439 -3.87 4.73 -28.16
CA ALA A 439 -2.83 3.72 -28.33
C ALA A 439 -2.84 2.64 -27.23
N TRP A 440 -3.25 3.01 -26.02
CA TRP A 440 -3.17 2.17 -24.82
C TRP A 440 -3.78 0.75 -24.94
N PRO A 441 -4.96 0.54 -25.56
CA PRO A 441 -5.52 -0.79 -25.73
C PRO A 441 -4.64 -1.71 -26.58
N TYR A 442 -3.98 -1.18 -27.61
CA TYR A 442 -3.06 -1.93 -28.47
C TYR A 442 -1.82 -2.35 -27.69
N PHE A 443 -1.20 -1.41 -26.96
CA PHE A 443 -0.06 -1.70 -26.09
C PHE A 443 -0.37 -2.76 -25.02
N ASN A 444 -1.55 -2.66 -24.39
CA ASN A 444 -1.99 -3.65 -23.39
C ASN A 444 -2.20 -5.05 -23.99
N LYS A 445 -2.77 -5.12 -25.20
CA LYS A 445 -3.03 -6.39 -25.89
C LYS A 445 -1.74 -7.08 -26.30
N GLN A 446 -0.78 -6.32 -26.81
CA GLN A 446 0.49 -6.86 -27.31
C GLN A 446 1.56 -7.05 -26.21
N LYS A 447 1.32 -6.55 -24.98
CA LYS A 447 2.28 -6.55 -23.87
C LYS A 447 3.62 -5.89 -24.25
N TYR A 448 3.52 -4.79 -24.98
CA TYR A 448 4.66 -3.98 -25.38
C TYR A 448 4.16 -2.57 -25.71
N GLY A 449 4.86 -1.55 -25.23
CA GLY A 449 4.65 -0.17 -25.65
C GLY A 449 5.80 0.72 -25.17
N ARG A 450 6.17 1.69 -26.00
CA ARG A 450 7.16 2.71 -25.64
C ARG A 450 6.55 4.08 -25.90
N ILE A 451 6.42 4.89 -24.86
CA ILE A 451 5.80 6.21 -24.95
C ILE A 451 6.82 7.25 -24.51
N ILE A 452 7.06 8.21 -25.38
CA ILE A 452 7.95 9.35 -25.12
C ILE A 452 7.09 10.61 -25.19
N ASN A 453 6.93 11.24 -24.03
CA ASN A 453 6.22 12.50 -23.91
C ASN A 453 7.20 13.67 -23.95
N THR A 454 6.74 14.82 -24.47
CA THR A 454 7.59 16.02 -24.57
C THR A 454 7.13 17.08 -23.58
N ALA A 455 7.86 17.24 -22.48
CA ALA A 455 7.79 18.36 -21.56
C ALA A 455 8.64 19.55 -22.09
N SER A 456 9.29 20.30 -21.20
CA SER A 456 10.23 21.39 -21.48
C SER A 456 10.91 21.81 -20.17
N SER A 457 12.11 22.39 -20.23
CA SER A 457 12.72 23.07 -19.09
C SER A 457 11.86 24.23 -18.56
N VAL A 458 11.08 24.89 -19.43
CA VAL A 458 10.06 25.87 -19.02
C VAL A 458 8.94 25.23 -18.20
N GLY A 459 8.59 23.98 -18.50
CA GLY A 459 7.66 23.22 -17.66
C GLY A 459 8.28 22.91 -16.30
N LEU A 460 9.51 22.41 -16.28
CA LEU A 460 10.21 22.05 -15.05
C LEU A 460 10.41 23.23 -14.10
N TYR A 461 10.80 24.41 -14.61
CA TYR A 461 11.28 25.52 -13.76
C TYR A 461 10.40 26.78 -13.81
N GLY A 462 9.35 26.78 -14.62
CA GLY A 462 8.55 27.96 -14.95
C GLY A 462 9.32 29.00 -15.78
N ASN A 463 8.59 29.88 -16.46
CA ASN A 463 9.19 31.00 -17.20
C ASN A 463 8.22 32.17 -17.34
N PHE A 464 8.73 33.40 -17.24
CA PHE A 464 7.93 34.61 -17.39
C PHE A 464 7.19 34.62 -18.74
N GLY A 465 5.88 34.89 -18.72
CA GLY A 465 5.07 35.02 -19.94
C GLY A 465 4.65 33.71 -20.59
N GLN A 466 4.84 32.59 -19.90
CA GLN A 466 4.53 31.26 -20.42
C GLN A 466 3.67 30.42 -19.47
N ALA A 467 2.82 31.05 -18.66
CA ALA A 467 2.01 30.36 -17.64
C ALA A 467 1.16 29.21 -18.20
N ASN A 468 0.59 29.36 -19.41
CA ASN A 468 -0.14 28.30 -20.09
C ASN A 468 0.77 27.13 -20.49
N TYR A 469 1.88 27.44 -21.16
CA TYR A 469 2.82 26.45 -21.69
C TYR A 469 3.57 25.71 -20.57
N SER A 470 4.07 26.41 -19.56
CA SER A 470 4.78 25.84 -18.41
C SER A 470 3.88 24.84 -17.65
N THR A 471 2.64 25.24 -17.35
CA THR A 471 1.64 24.38 -16.72
C THR A 471 1.35 23.14 -17.56
N ALA A 472 1.10 23.28 -18.86
CA ALA A 472 0.82 22.14 -19.73
C ALA A 472 2.00 21.17 -19.81
N LYS A 473 3.23 21.69 -19.93
CA LYS A 473 4.45 20.88 -20.05
C LYS A 473 4.80 20.14 -18.78
N LEU A 474 4.58 20.74 -17.60
CA LEU A 474 4.79 20.01 -16.34
C LEU A 474 3.67 19.03 -16.04
N ALA A 475 2.43 19.34 -16.42
CA ALA A 475 1.31 18.40 -16.31
C ALA A 475 1.55 17.10 -17.10
N ILE A 476 2.25 17.18 -18.25
CA ILE A 476 2.67 16.00 -19.02
C ILE A 476 3.65 15.12 -18.21
N ALA A 477 4.53 15.70 -17.39
CA ALA A 477 5.39 14.91 -16.51
C ALA A 477 4.56 14.18 -15.42
N GLY A 478 3.57 14.85 -14.82
CA GLY A 478 2.66 14.23 -13.86
C GLY A 478 1.82 13.10 -14.46
N LEU A 479 1.32 13.28 -15.70
CA LEU A 479 0.68 12.22 -16.48
C LEU A 479 1.64 11.02 -16.69
N THR A 480 2.88 11.32 -17.07
CA THR A 480 3.91 10.31 -17.35
C THR A 480 4.20 9.42 -16.14
N GLN A 481 4.32 10.00 -14.94
CA GLN A 481 4.57 9.23 -13.73
C GLN A 481 3.47 8.19 -13.47
N THR A 482 2.20 8.58 -13.56
CA THR A 482 1.09 7.64 -13.38
C THR A 482 1.05 6.57 -14.48
N LEU A 483 1.23 6.95 -15.74
CA LEU A 483 1.23 5.97 -16.83
C LEU A 483 2.39 4.97 -16.74
N ALA A 484 3.54 5.41 -16.23
CA ALA A 484 4.68 4.53 -15.97
C ALA A 484 4.32 3.44 -14.93
N LEU A 485 3.58 3.80 -13.87
CA LEU A 485 3.08 2.86 -12.87
C LEU A 485 2.03 1.90 -13.47
N GLU A 486 1.04 2.43 -14.19
CA GLU A 486 -0.05 1.62 -14.76
C GLU A 486 0.43 0.67 -15.87
N GLY A 487 1.42 1.11 -16.65
CA GLY A 487 1.96 0.41 -17.81
C GLY A 487 2.94 -0.72 -17.48
N LYS A 488 3.64 -0.63 -16.33
CA LYS A 488 4.76 -1.52 -15.95
C LYS A 488 4.43 -3.00 -16.10
N LYS A 489 3.27 -3.45 -15.60
CA LYS A 489 2.84 -4.86 -15.65
C LYS A 489 2.59 -5.40 -17.06
N ASN A 490 2.44 -4.52 -18.05
CA ASN A 490 2.19 -4.86 -19.45
C ASN A 490 3.37 -4.52 -20.35
N ASN A 491 4.57 -4.27 -19.79
CA ASN A 491 5.75 -3.84 -20.53
C ASN A 491 5.47 -2.60 -21.41
N ILE A 492 4.67 -1.68 -20.85
CA ILE A 492 4.47 -0.34 -21.40
C ILE A 492 5.36 0.60 -20.60
N ILE A 493 6.40 1.12 -21.24
CA ILE A 493 7.34 2.06 -20.66
C ILE A 493 6.98 3.46 -21.12
N VAL A 494 6.92 4.40 -20.18
CA VAL A 494 6.53 5.80 -20.46
C VAL A 494 7.58 6.71 -19.84
N ASN A 495 8.27 7.51 -20.65
CA ASN A 495 9.27 8.47 -20.21
C ASN A 495 8.96 9.86 -20.77
N VAL A 496 9.56 10.89 -20.19
CA VAL A 496 9.38 12.28 -20.63
C VAL A 496 10.73 12.95 -20.87
N ILE A 497 10.81 13.74 -21.94
CA ILE A 497 11.97 14.57 -22.27
C ILE A 497 11.65 16.06 -22.18
N ALA A 498 12.63 16.85 -21.79
CA ALA A 498 12.66 18.30 -21.80
C ALA A 498 13.74 18.74 -22.81
N PRO A 499 13.40 18.83 -24.11
CA PRO A 499 14.39 19.08 -25.14
C PRO A 499 14.75 20.56 -25.28
N ASN A 500 16.01 20.81 -25.64
CA ASN A 500 16.49 22.08 -26.16
C ASN A 500 17.01 21.90 -27.59
N ALA A 501 16.39 22.61 -28.53
CA ALA A 501 16.80 22.63 -29.94
C ALA A 501 16.29 23.90 -30.65
N GLY A 502 17.01 24.27 -31.71
CA GLY A 502 16.60 25.20 -32.75
C GLY A 502 15.43 24.62 -33.55
N THR A 503 14.29 25.27 -33.43
CA THR A 503 13.04 24.93 -34.10
C THR A 503 12.31 26.20 -34.48
N ARG A 504 11.21 26.07 -35.23
CA ARG A 504 10.32 27.21 -35.51
C ARG A 504 9.80 27.89 -34.24
N MET A 505 9.61 27.15 -33.14
CA MET A 505 9.16 27.70 -31.87
C MET A 505 10.28 28.53 -31.21
N THR A 506 11.49 27.99 -31.12
CA THR A 506 12.62 28.70 -30.47
C THR A 506 13.19 29.84 -31.32
N ALA A 507 13.01 29.81 -32.63
CA ALA A 507 13.36 30.92 -33.52
C ALA A 507 12.60 32.23 -33.23
N THR A 508 11.54 32.19 -32.41
CA THR A 508 10.83 33.40 -31.96
C THR A 508 11.58 34.15 -30.85
N VAL A 509 12.54 33.49 -30.18
CA VAL A 509 13.25 34.00 -28.99
C VAL A 509 14.77 33.81 -29.04
N MET A 510 15.30 33.04 -29.99
CA MET A 510 16.74 32.80 -30.16
C MET A 510 17.30 33.48 -31.42
N PRO A 511 18.58 33.91 -31.42
CA PRO A 511 19.27 34.37 -32.62
C PRO A 511 19.36 33.27 -33.70
N PRO A 512 19.36 33.61 -35.01
CA PRO A 512 19.44 32.64 -36.09
C PRO A 512 20.63 31.69 -36.01
N GLU A 513 21.83 32.19 -35.67
CA GLU A 513 23.01 31.34 -35.53
C GLU A 513 22.86 30.27 -34.42
N MET A 514 22.14 30.60 -33.35
CA MET A 514 21.86 29.67 -32.26
C MET A 514 20.83 28.62 -32.67
N VAL A 515 19.79 29.02 -33.43
CA VAL A 515 18.81 28.09 -34.00
C VAL A 515 19.47 27.10 -34.94
N GLU A 516 20.44 27.55 -35.75
CA GLU A 516 21.18 26.67 -36.66
C GLU A 516 22.13 25.71 -35.92
N ALA A 517 22.76 26.19 -34.84
CA ALA A 517 23.72 25.40 -34.07
C ALA A 517 23.05 24.29 -33.22
N LEU A 518 21.90 24.58 -32.60
CA LEU A 518 21.20 23.68 -31.68
C LEU A 518 20.33 22.67 -32.44
N LYS A 519 20.94 21.74 -33.18
CA LYS A 519 20.20 20.87 -34.10
C LYS A 519 19.25 19.90 -33.37
N PRO A 520 18.01 19.72 -33.87
CA PRO A 520 17.09 18.66 -33.43
C PRO A 520 17.70 17.25 -33.43
N ASP A 521 18.63 16.99 -34.34
CA ASP A 521 19.37 15.74 -34.47
C ASP A 521 20.15 15.36 -33.20
N TYR A 522 20.48 16.33 -32.34
CA TYR A 522 21.17 16.06 -31.07
C TYR A 522 20.23 15.61 -29.95
N VAL A 523 18.92 15.55 -30.23
CA VAL A 523 17.89 15.05 -29.30
C VAL A 523 17.37 13.68 -29.74
N ALA A 524 17.28 13.46 -31.05
CA ALA A 524 16.69 12.25 -31.63
C ALA A 524 17.27 10.92 -31.10
N PRO A 525 18.59 10.77 -30.88
CA PRO A 525 19.16 9.52 -30.34
C PRO A 525 18.57 9.11 -28.99
N LEU A 526 18.32 10.06 -28.08
CA LEU A 526 17.68 9.74 -26.79
C LEU A 526 16.24 9.28 -26.98
N VAL A 527 15.48 9.94 -27.85
CA VAL A 527 14.09 9.54 -28.13
C VAL A 527 14.02 8.13 -28.71
N ALA A 528 14.95 7.79 -29.61
CA ALA A 528 15.06 6.43 -30.16
C ALA A 528 15.50 5.41 -29.10
N PHE A 529 16.45 5.76 -28.23
CA PHE A 529 16.86 4.90 -27.10
C PHE A 529 15.69 4.62 -26.14
N LEU A 530 14.96 5.66 -25.73
CA LEU A 530 13.76 5.53 -24.89
C LEU A 530 12.62 4.78 -25.61
N GLY A 531 12.60 4.82 -26.95
CA GLY A 531 11.70 4.07 -27.83
C GLY A 531 12.10 2.61 -28.06
N HIS A 532 13.26 2.18 -27.58
CA HIS A 532 13.80 0.85 -27.79
C HIS A 532 13.47 -0.10 -26.61
N GLU A 533 13.54 -1.41 -26.85
CA GLU A 533 13.31 -2.40 -25.78
C GLU A 533 14.42 -2.45 -24.73
N ALA A 534 15.62 -2.03 -25.10
CA ALA A 534 16.79 -1.91 -24.21
C ALA A 534 16.68 -0.77 -23.19
N CYS A 535 15.68 0.12 -23.30
CA CYS A 535 15.48 1.17 -22.31
C CYS A 535 15.18 0.55 -20.93
N PRO A 536 16.03 0.79 -19.91
CA PRO A 536 15.91 0.11 -18.62
C PRO A 536 14.94 0.80 -17.66
N VAL A 537 14.39 1.96 -18.05
CA VAL A 537 13.66 2.86 -17.14
C VAL A 537 12.28 3.20 -17.66
N THR A 538 11.34 3.38 -16.74
CA THR A 538 10.03 3.99 -16.95
C THR A 538 9.84 5.10 -15.91
N GLY A 539 9.08 6.15 -16.23
CA GLY A 539 8.89 7.32 -15.38
C GLY A 539 10.09 8.27 -15.34
N GLY A 540 11.09 8.08 -16.20
CA GLY A 540 12.26 8.95 -16.27
C GLY A 540 11.95 10.33 -16.86
N ILE A 541 12.55 11.37 -16.28
CA ILE A 541 12.53 12.75 -16.76
C ILE A 541 13.95 13.09 -17.23
N PHE A 542 14.10 13.53 -18.48
CA PHE A 542 15.42 13.82 -19.05
C PHE A 542 15.48 15.19 -19.69
N GLU A 543 16.49 15.99 -19.35
CA GLU A 543 16.88 17.15 -20.16
C GLU A 543 17.86 16.70 -21.24
N VAL A 544 17.70 17.26 -22.44
CA VAL A 544 18.49 16.84 -23.60
C VAL A 544 18.64 17.96 -24.62
N GLY A 545 19.85 18.12 -25.15
CA GLY A 545 20.17 19.09 -26.19
C GLY A 545 21.69 19.25 -26.32
N SER A 546 22.18 19.81 -27.42
CA SER A 546 23.61 20.10 -27.61
C SER A 546 24.58 18.91 -27.46
N GLY A 547 24.11 17.67 -27.64
CA GLY A 547 24.92 16.49 -27.36
C GLY A 547 25.02 16.14 -25.88
N TRP A 548 24.22 16.74 -25.02
CA TRP A 548 24.18 16.45 -23.58
C TRP A 548 22.83 15.83 -23.19
N ILE A 549 22.88 14.87 -22.26
CA ILE A 549 21.71 14.21 -21.69
C ILE A 549 21.90 14.12 -20.18
N ALA A 550 20.91 14.58 -19.42
CA ALA A 550 20.85 14.44 -17.97
C ALA A 550 19.49 13.94 -17.50
N LYS A 551 19.48 13.11 -16.46
CA LYS A 551 18.29 12.72 -15.73
C LYS A 551 17.94 13.78 -14.68
N VAL A 552 16.65 14.02 -14.51
CA VAL A 552 16.08 14.92 -13.49
C VAL A 552 15.26 14.10 -12.50
N ARG A 553 15.34 14.42 -11.21
CA ARG A 553 14.50 13.84 -10.15
C ARG A 553 14.16 14.88 -9.08
N TRP A 554 13.27 14.51 -8.17
CA TRP A 554 12.97 15.29 -6.98
C TRP A 554 13.99 15.03 -5.87
N GLN A 555 14.42 16.11 -5.23
CA GLN A 555 15.08 16.05 -3.93
C GLN A 555 14.19 16.76 -2.90
N ARG A 556 14.01 16.15 -1.74
CA ARG A 556 13.27 16.67 -0.60
C ARG A 556 14.26 16.98 0.52
N SER A 557 14.12 18.14 1.18
CA SER A 557 14.92 18.49 2.35
C SER A 557 14.69 17.50 3.50
N GLY A 558 15.57 17.49 4.51
CA GLY A 558 15.34 16.71 5.74
C GLY A 558 14.06 17.09 6.48
N GLY A 559 13.59 18.33 6.25
CA GLY A 559 12.35 18.84 6.80
C GLY A 559 12.36 18.98 8.32
N VAL A 560 11.19 19.29 8.86
CA VAL A 560 10.97 19.39 10.31
C VAL A 560 9.67 18.69 10.66
N GLY A 561 9.78 17.74 11.58
CA GLY A 561 8.66 17.19 12.30
C GLY A 561 8.27 18.06 13.48
N PHE A 562 7.03 18.52 13.50
CA PHE A 562 6.43 19.23 14.63
C PHE A 562 5.58 18.28 15.48
N PRO A 563 5.54 18.48 16.80
CA PRO A 563 4.86 17.53 17.68
C PRO A 563 3.37 17.49 17.43
N HIS A 564 2.81 16.29 17.27
CA HIS A 564 1.40 16.10 16.90
C HIS A 564 0.42 16.33 18.08
N ASN A 565 0.94 16.37 19.31
CA ASN A 565 0.17 16.62 20.53
C ASN A 565 0.13 18.11 20.90
N LYS A 566 0.78 18.97 20.12
CA LYS A 566 0.77 20.43 20.32
C LYS A 566 0.16 21.13 19.13
N GLN A 567 -0.46 22.26 19.41
CA GLN A 567 -0.93 23.14 18.35
C GLN A 567 0.27 23.63 17.52
N LEU A 568 0.26 23.32 16.22
CA LEU A 568 1.20 23.89 15.27
C LEU A 568 0.74 25.30 14.89
N LEU A 569 1.66 26.26 14.96
CA LEU A 569 1.41 27.67 14.65
C LEU A 569 2.38 28.14 13.55
N PRO A 570 2.00 29.09 12.67
CA PRO A 570 2.88 29.70 11.67
C PRO A 570 4.20 30.23 12.24
N GLU A 571 4.20 30.70 13.48
CA GLU A 571 5.40 31.18 14.18
C GLU A 571 6.40 30.05 14.44
N HIS A 572 5.92 28.82 14.65
CA HIS A 572 6.77 27.64 14.77
C HIS A 572 7.40 27.27 13.42
N ILE A 573 6.64 27.40 12.32
CA ILE A 573 7.16 27.25 10.96
C ILE A 573 8.26 28.29 10.71
N ALA A 574 7.98 29.56 10.98
CA ALA A 574 8.94 30.66 10.85
C ALA A 574 10.22 30.41 11.67
N ALA A 575 10.09 29.91 12.91
CA ALA A 575 11.22 29.67 13.80
C ALA A 575 12.16 28.55 13.33
N LYS A 576 11.67 27.67 12.45
CA LYS A 576 12.39 26.51 11.94
C LYS A 576 12.59 26.58 10.42
N TRP A 577 12.34 27.76 9.83
CA TRP A 577 12.32 27.91 8.37
C TRP A 577 13.62 27.45 7.72
N ASP A 578 14.76 27.90 8.25
CA ASP A 578 16.08 27.51 7.73
C ASP A 578 16.25 25.98 7.67
N LYS A 579 15.76 25.25 8.69
CA LYS A 579 15.80 23.78 8.74
C LYS A 579 14.81 23.11 7.79
N ILE A 580 13.61 23.67 7.66
CA ILE A 580 12.60 23.17 6.72
C ILE A 580 13.14 23.22 5.28
N THR A 581 13.92 24.25 4.97
CA THR A 581 14.47 24.51 3.63
C THR A 581 15.91 24.03 3.43
N ASP A 582 16.51 23.36 4.42
CA ASP A 582 17.90 22.91 4.36
C ASP A 582 18.02 21.58 3.59
N PHE A 583 18.76 21.59 2.49
CA PHE A 583 19.07 20.39 1.70
C PHE A 583 20.47 19.84 2.00
N GLU A 584 21.28 20.56 2.78
CA GLU A 584 22.71 20.30 2.99
C GLU A 584 23.00 19.73 4.39
N ASP A 585 21.96 19.44 5.18
CA ASP A 585 22.06 18.88 6.54
C ASP A 585 22.34 17.36 6.57
N GLY A 586 22.56 16.75 5.40
CA GLY A 586 22.79 15.31 5.24
C GLY A 586 21.53 14.44 5.37
N LYS A 587 20.33 15.03 5.46
CA LYS A 587 19.05 14.32 5.58
C LYS A 587 18.15 14.44 4.36
N ALA A 588 18.61 15.13 3.31
CA ALA A 588 17.86 15.21 2.07
C ALA A 588 17.60 13.81 1.48
N THR A 589 16.40 13.62 0.94
CA THR A 589 15.93 12.33 0.39
C THR A 589 15.40 12.49 -1.03
N HIS A 590 15.22 11.38 -1.74
CA HIS A 590 14.81 11.35 -3.14
C HIS A 590 13.58 10.47 -3.33
N PRO A 591 12.43 10.82 -2.71
CA PRO A 591 11.21 10.02 -2.84
C PRO A 591 10.85 9.82 -4.32
N ALA A 592 10.62 8.57 -4.70
CA ALA A 592 10.24 8.16 -6.05
C ALA A 592 8.79 7.69 -6.17
N SER A 593 8.07 7.62 -5.04
CA SER A 593 6.69 7.14 -4.97
C SER A 593 5.89 7.89 -3.89
N THR A 594 4.56 7.86 -4.00
CA THR A 594 3.67 8.40 -2.95
C THR A 594 3.88 7.73 -1.59
N GLN A 595 4.29 6.46 -1.59
CA GLN A 595 4.53 5.67 -0.39
C GLN A 595 5.81 6.12 0.33
N GLU A 596 6.91 6.30 -0.40
CA GLU A 596 8.16 6.85 0.16
C GLU A 596 7.99 8.29 0.66
N ALA A 597 7.19 9.08 -0.05
CA ALA A 597 6.85 10.43 0.38
C ALA A 597 6.10 10.43 1.72
N LEU A 598 5.12 9.52 1.87
CA LEU A 598 4.34 9.33 3.09
C LEU A 598 5.19 8.84 4.27
N GLN A 599 6.24 8.06 4.04
CA GLN A 599 7.04 7.45 5.12
C GLN A 599 7.54 8.45 6.16
N GLN A 600 8.15 9.56 5.74
CA GLN A 600 8.65 10.58 6.68
C GLN A 600 7.53 11.38 7.36
N ILE A 601 6.38 11.52 6.70
CA ILE A 601 5.19 12.12 7.31
C ILE A 601 4.65 11.19 8.41
N MET A 602 4.66 9.87 8.18
CA MET A 602 4.28 8.86 9.16
C MET A 602 5.28 8.73 10.31
N GLU A 603 6.59 8.89 10.06
CA GLU A 603 7.62 8.93 11.12
C GLU A 603 7.33 10.03 12.14
N ASN A 604 6.65 11.12 11.75
CA ASN A 604 6.26 12.19 12.64
C ASN A 604 5.06 11.87 13.54
N PHE A 605 4.34 10.75 13.31
CA PHE A 605 3.18 10.40 14.15
C PHE A 605 3.61 10.10 15.59
N GLY A 606 4.82 9.57 15.79
CA GLY A 606 5.39 9.36 17.12
C GLY A 606 6.09 10.59 17.72
N ASN A 607 6.05 11.75 17.04
CA ASN A 607 6.70 12.97 17.52
C ASN A 607 5.77 13.69 18.51
N GLU A 608 6.02 13.45 19.79
CA GLU A 608 5.40 14.15 20.90
C GLU A 608 6.47 14.93 21.66
N VAL A 609 6.19 16.17 22.01
CA VAL A 609 7.00 16.86 23.02
C VAL A 609 6.42 16.48 24.35
N GLU A 610 7.22 15.80 25.17
CA GLU A 610 6.99 15.71 26.61
C GLU A 610 6.72 17.14 27.10
N GLU A 611 5.53 17.40 27.63
CA GLU A 611 5.36 18.58 28.46
C GLU A 611 6.44 18.50 29.53
N ALA A 612 7.14 19.61 29.77
CA ALA A 612 7.94 19.71 30.97
C ALA A 612 6.95 19.49 32.10
N ASN A 613 6.95 18.26 32.63
CA ASN A 613 6.30 17.95 33.87
C ASN A 613 6.84 19.03 34.82
N GLU A 614 5.98 19.98 35.21
CA GLU A 614 5.91 20.31 36.63
C GLU A 614 6.11 18.98 37.32
N LYS A 615 7.27 18.77 37.95
CA LYS A 615 7.71 17.48 38.49
C LYS A 615 6.47 16.68 38.86
N ALA A 616 6.10 15.73 38.01
CA ALA A 616 5.04 14.82 38.33
C ALA A 616 5.69 13.90 39.35
N GLU A 617 5.69 14.34 40.60
CA GLU A 617 5.61 13.46 41.74
C GLU A 617 4.32 12.66 41.55
N GLY A 618 4.41 11.64 40.70
CA GLY A 618 3.30 10.81 40.27
C GLY A 618 3.88 9.54 39.68
N SER A 619 4.19 8.59 40.55
CA SER A 619 4.51 7.22 40.15
C SER A 619 3.47 6.68 39.18
N LEU A 620 3.89 5.98 38.12
CA LEU A 620 2.99 5.16 37.30
C LEU A 620 2.19 4.24 38.25
N ASP A 621 0.87 4.32 38.23
CA ASP A 621 0.02 3.54 39.13
C ASP A 621 -0.07 2.09 38.61
N ILE A 622 0.97 1.31 38.91
CA ILE A 622 1.07 -0.10 38.56
C ILE A 622 -0.08 -0.90 39.20
N GLU A 623 -0.56 -0.50 40.38
CA GLU A 623 -1.71 -1.16 41.00
C GLU A 623 -3.01 -0.92 40.23
N ALA A 624 -3.25 0.29 39.73
CA ALA A 624 -4.37 0.58 38.86
C ALA A 624 -4.27 -0.24 37.56
N ALA A 625 -3.09 -0.27 36.92
CA ALA A 625 -2.86 -1.06 35.71
C ALA A 625 -3.16 -2.56 35.91
N ARG A 626 -2.74 -3.14 37.05
CA ARG A 626 -3.05 -4.54 37.42
C ARG A 626 -4.53 -4.80 37.70
N LYS A 627 -5.29 -3.77 38.11
CA LYS A 627 -6.73 -3.86 38.41
C LYS A 627 -7.61 -3.61 37.18
N MET A 628 -7.04 -3.20 36.04
CA MET A 628 -7.79 -3.01 34.79
C MET A 628 -8.42 -4.32 34.32
N LYS A 629 -9.63 -4.22 33.78
CA LYS A 629 -10.32 -5.32 33.13
C LYS A 629 -10.31 -5.09 31.64
N PHE A 630 -9.95 -6.13 30.90
CA PHE A 630 -9.96 -6.14 29.44
C PHE A 630 -11.08 -7.04 28.94
N ASP A 631 -11.53 -6.77 27.72
CA ASP A 631 -12.58 -7.57 27.10
C ASP A 631 -12.14 -9.02 26.89
N THR A 632 -13.10 -9.93 27.08
CA THR A 632 -12.93 -11.34 26.71
C THR A 632 -13.20 -11.47 25.22
N LEU A 633 -12.25 -12.01 24.47
CA LEU A 633 -12.39 -12.22 23.03
C LEU A 633 -12.70 -13.68 22.71
N ASP A 634 -13.68 -13.87 21.83
CA ASP A 634 -14.00 -15.18 21.27
C ASP A 634 -12.99 -15.52 20.15
N PHE A 635 -12.58 -16.79 20.08
CA PHE A 635 -11.69 -17.33 19.06
C PHE A 635 -12.19 -18.69 18.60
N GLU A 636 -12.66 -18.77 17.36
CA GLU A 636 -13.10 -20.01 16.72
C GLU A 636 -12.04 -20.52 15.75
N TYR A 637 -11.79 -21.82 15.76
CA TYR A 637 -10.87 -22.46 14.83
C TYR A 637 -11.29 -23.88 14.51
N THR A 638 -10.80 -24.34 13.37
CA THR A 638 -11.04 -25.68 12.83
C THR A 638 -9.71 -26.38 12.53
N GLU A 639 -9.79 -27.62 12.06
CA GLU A 639 -8.64 -28.36 11.56
C GLU A 639 -7.87 -27.60 10.47
N ARG A 640 -8.55 -26.75 9.69
CA ARG A 640 -7.91 -25.87 8.70
C ARG A 640 -6.88 -24.96 9.33
N ASP A 641 -7.21 -24.35 10.46
CA ASP A 641 -6.36 -23.35 11.12
C ASP A 641 -5.22 -24.04 11.88
N VAL A 642 -5.46 -25.24 12.40
CA VAL A 642 -4.42 -26.13 12.95
C VAL A 642 -3.39 -26.49 11.88
N ILE A 643 -3.84 -26.92 10.70
CA ILE A 643 -2.96 -27.27 9.57
C ILE A 643 -2.20 -26.03 9.08
N LEU A 644 -2.89 -24.89 8.96
CA LEU A 644 -2.28 -23.62 8.54
C LEU A 644 -1.15 -23.20 9.48
N TYR A 645 -1.38 -23.28 10.79
CA TYR A 645 -0.34 -23.02 11.79
C TYR A 645 0.82 -24.00 11.68
N ALA A 646 0.54 -25.30 11.57
CA ALA A 646 1.57 -26.33 11.44
C ALA A 646 2.48 -26.09 10.24
N LEU A 647 1.91 -25.77 9.07
CA LEU A 647 2.66 -25.38 7.87
C LEU A 647 3.43 -24.07 8.10
N GLY A 648 2.81 -23.10 8.77
CA GLY A 648 3.42 -21.84 9.18
C GLY A 648 4.65 -22.00 10.07
N VAL A 649 4.74 -23.08 10.85
CA VAL A 649 5.93 -23.44 11.66
C VAL A 649 6.74 -24.58 11.04
N GLY A 650 6.68 -24.71 9.71
CA GLY A 650 7.57 -25.55 8.91
C GLY A 650 7.21 -27.04 8.88
N ALA A 651 6.00 -27.44 9.26
CA ALA A 651 5.54 -28.80 8.97
C ALA A 651 5.48 -29.03 7.46
N LYS A 652 5.80 -30.26 7.03
CA LYS A 652 5.89 -30.63 5.62
C LYS A 652 4.75 -31.56 5.25
N ARG A 653 4.52 -31.75 3.94
CA ARG A 653 3.55 -32.73 3.42
C ARG A 653 3.73 -34.17 3.94
N THR A 654 4.89 -34.50 4.49
CA THR A 654 5.22 -35.81 5.07
C THR A 654 4.86 -35.93 6.54
N ASP A 655 4.60 -34.82 7.23
CA ASP A 655 4.23 -34.78 8.63
C ASP A 655 2.71 -34.93 8.79
N LEU A 656 2.16 -36.06 8.35
CA LEU A 656 0.71 -36.27 8.22
C LEU A 656 -0.05 -36.03 9.53
N ASN A 657 0.56 -36.29 10.69
CA ASN A 657 -0.03 -36.01 12.01
C ASN A 657 -0.32 -34.52 12.27
N TYR A 658 0.26 -33.60 11.49
CA TYR A 658 0.03 -32.16 11.64
C TYR A 658 -0.69 -31.53 10.44
N VAL A 659 -0.59 -32.13 9.25
CA VAL A 659 -1.06 -31.51 8.00
C VAL A 659 -2.20 -32.27 7.31
N TYR A 660 -2.68 -33.36 7.91
CA TYR A 660 -3.77 -34.15 7.38
C TYR A 660 -4.75 -34.53 8.48
N GLU A 661 -5.93 -33.97 8.41
CA GLU A 661 -7.00 -34.09 9.39
C GLU A 661 -7.51 -35.53 9.58
N ASN A 662 -7.30 -36.42 8.60
CA ASN A 662 -7.65 -37.84 8.70
C ASN A 662 -6.45 -38.74 9.01
N SER A 663 -5.33 -38.21 9.51
CA SER A 663 -4.27 -39.05 10.08
C SER A 663 -4.76 -39.70 11.37
N ASP A 664 -4.44 -40.98 11.61
CA ASP A 664 -4.82 -41.73 12.82
C ASP A 664 -4.38 -41.05 14.13
N ASN A 665 -3.38 -40.18 14.03
CA ASN A 665 -2.85 -39.36 15.12
C ASN A 665 -2.80 -37.87 14.72
N PHE A 666 -3.82 -37.35 14.04
CA PHE A 666 -3.92 -35.91 13.79
C PHE A 666 -4.08 -35.15 15.10
N GLY A 667 -3.24 -34.14 15.33
CA GLY A 667 -3.32 -33.35 16.55
C GLY A 667 -2.66 -31.98 16.44
N VAL A 668 -2.91 -31.17 17.48
CA VAL A 668 -2.51 -29.77 17.49
C VAL A 668 -1.15 -29.62 18.14
N LEU A 669 -0.21 -28.97 17.44
CA LEU A 669 1.08 -28.61 18.04
C LEU A 669 0.84 -27.81 19.32
N PRO A 670 1.45 -28.18 20.47
CA PRO A 670 1.21 -27.50 21.75
C PRO A 670 1.41 -25.99 21.69
N THR A 671 2.33 -25.52 20.86
CA THR A 671 2.64 -24.10 20.66
C THR A 671 1.52 -23.31 19.97
N PHE A 672 0.53 -23.96 19.33
CA PHE A 672 -0.66 -23.29 18.80
C PHE A 672 -1.43 -22.52 19.88
N GLY A 673 -1.30 -22.89 21.16
CA GLY A 673 -1.94 -22.21 22.28
C GLY A 673 -1.55 -20.72 22.43
N VAL A 674 -0.53 -20.24 21.73
CA VAL A 674 -0.23 -18.80 21.65
C VAL A 674 -1.19 -18.04 20.74
N ILE A 675 -1.78 -18.70 19.73
CA ILE A 675 -2.58 -18.04 18.69
C ILE A 675 -3.88 -17.44 19.25
N PRO A 676 -4.73 -18.19 19.99
CA PRO A 676 -5.94 -17.59 20.58
C PRO A 676 -5.60 -16.47 21.58
N ALA A 677 -4.51 -16.64 22.33
CA ALA A 677 -4.08 -15.66 23.33
C ALA A 677 -3.49 -14.38 22.72
N PHE A 678 -2.90 -14.47 21.52
CA PHE A 678 -2.31 -13.32 20.84
C PHE A 678 -3.35 -12.26 20.46
N ALA A 679 -4.55 -12.69 20.06
CA ALA A 679 -5.65 -11.77 19.77
C ALA A 679 -6.03 -10.92 20.99
N ALA A 680 -6.17 -11.56 22.17
CA ALA A 680 -6.47 -10.86 23.42
C ALA A 680 -5.32 -9.96 23.90
N MET A 681 -4.06 -10.36 23.64
CA MET A 681 -2.89 -9.52 23.91
C MET A 681 -2.89 -8.24 23.07
N ASN A 682 -3.18 -8.35 21.77
CA ASN A 682 -3.23 -7.19 20.87
C ASN A 682 -4.39 -6.23 21.14
N ALA A 683 -5.45 -6.70 21.81
CA ALA A 683 -6.58 -5.85 22.20
C ALA A 683 -6.32 -5.04 23.49
N VAL A 684 -5.19 -5.22 24.17
CA VAL A 684 -4.86 -4.45 25.38
C VAL A 684 -4.54 -2.98 25.00
N PRO A 685 -5.29 -1.99 25.50
CA PRO A 685 -5.04 -0.58 25.24
C PRO A 685 -3.88 -0.08 26.10
N PHE A 686 -2.64 -0.38 25.70
CA PHE A 686 -1.45 0.01 26.46
C PHE A 686 -1.38 1.52 26.76
N GLY A 687 -1.93 2.37 25.88
CA GLY A 687 -1.99 3.81 26.08
C GLY A 687 -2.77 4.27 27.31
N ASP A 688 -3.69 3.43 27.83
CA ASP A 688 -4.51 3.77 29.00
C ASP A 688 -3.71 3.74 30.31
N PHE A 689 -2.58 3.01 30.35
CA PHE A 689 -1.77 2.84 31.57
C PHE A 689 -0.26 2.98 31.36
N LEU A 690 0.22 3.09 30.12
CA LEU A 690 1.58 3.49 29.77
C LEU A 690 1.52 4.85 29.05
N PRO A 691 1.86 5.96 29.74
CA PRO A 691 1.95 7.26 29.10
C PRO A 691 2.96 7.22 27.94
N SER A 692 2.64 7.89 26.84
CA SER A 692 3.50 7.96 25.64
C SER A 692 3.80 6.58 25.01
N PHE A 693 2.87 5.63 25.11
CA PHE A 693 2.99 4.32 24.46
C PHE A 693 3.08 4.45 22.93
N ASN A 694 4.19 3.95 22.37
CA ASN A 694 4.36 3.82 20.92
C ASN A 694 4.45 2.33 20.53
N PRO A 695 3.51 1.80 19.72
CA PRO A 695 3.50 0.39 19.33
C PRO A 695 4.72 -0.02 18.48
N MET A 696 5.35 0.92 17.74
CA MET A 696 6.57 0.63 16.96
C MET A 696 7.81 0.40 17.85
N MET A 697 7.74 0.81 19.12
CA MET A 697 8.81 0.64 20.10
C MET A 697 8.64 -0.62 20.95
N LEU A 698 7.55 -1.37 20.75
CA LEU A 698 7.24 -2.62 21.42
C LEU A 698 8.02 -3.77 20.78
N LEU A 699 8.76 -4.50 21.60
CA LEU A 699 9.43 -5.74 21.24
C LEU A 699 8.87 -6.88 22.07
N HIS A 700 8.51 -7.99 21.41
CA HIS A 700 8.14 -9.22 22.12
C HIS A 700 9.41 -9.88 22.69
N GLY A 701 9.58 -9.82 24.01
CA GLY A 701 10.83 -10.19 24.68
C GLY A 701 10.86 -11.64 25.15
N GLU A 702 9.82 -12.09 25.85
CA GLU A 702 9.70 -13.47 26.36
C GLU A 702 8.28 -14.00 26.18
N GLN A 703 8.18 -15.32 25.97
CA GLN A 703 6.92 -16.06 25.89
C GLN A 703 6.94 -17.20 26.90
N PHE A 704 5.83 -17.35 27.62
CA PHE A 704 5.50 -18.56 28.38
C PHE A 704 4.11 -19.06 27.99
N LEU A 705 3.96 -20.38 27.88
CA LEU A 705 2.70 -21.06 27.65
C LEU A 705 2.62 -22.28 28.58
N SER A 706 1.58 -22.35 29.40
CA SER A 706 1.24 -23.49 30.24
C SER A 706 -0.04 -24.14 29.74
N LEU A 707 0.01 -25.45 29.51
CA LEU A 707 -1.13 -26.25 29.05
C LEU A 707 -1.73 -26.99 30.24
N LYS A 708 -3.06 -26.96 30.37
CA LYS A 708 -3.79 -27.75 31.39
C LYS A 708 -4.28 -29.08 30.81
N LYS A 709 -4.63 -29.09 29.52
CA LYS A 709 -4.99 -30.26 28.73
C LYS A 709 -4.51 -30.10 27.28
N PRO A 710 -4.43 -31.20 26.49
CA PRO A 710 -4.14 -31.12 25.07
C PRO A 710 -5.15 -30.20 24.35
N ILE A 711 -4.67 -29.45 23.35
CA ILE A 711 -5.53 -28.54 22.58
C ILE A 711 -6.38 -29.38 21.61
N PRO A 712 -7.72 -29.24 21.60
CA PRO A 712 -8.59 -29.96 20.67
C PRO A 712 -8.31 -29.54 19.21
N THR A 713 -8.66 -30.37 18.24
CA THR A 713 -8.39 -30.10 16.81
C THR A 713 -9.32 -29.06 16.17
N SER A 714 -10.40 -28.70 16.87
CA SER A 714 -11.29 -27.58 16.57
C SER A 714 -11.95 -27.11 17.86
N GLY A 715 -12.49 -25.89 17.88
CA GLY A 715 -13.23 -25.39 19.03
C GLY A 715 -13.48 -23.89 19.03
N GLN A 716 -14.33 -23.47 19.95
CA GLN A 716 -14.57 -22.07 20.27
C GLN A 716 -14.02 -21.77 21.66
N PHE A 717 -13.08 -20.84 21.73
CA PHE A 717 -12.37 -20.45 22.94
C PHE A 717 -12.67 -19.00 23.30
N LYS A 718 -12.41 -18.68 24.57
CA LYS A 718 -12.48 -17.32 25.10
C LYS A 718 -11.17 -16.96 25.76
N SER A 719 -10.54 -15.88 25.30
CA SER A 719 -9.27 -15.41 25.84
C SER A 719 -9.44 -14.08 26.56
N THR A 720 -8.95 -14.00 27.79
CA THR A 720 -9.03 -12.78 28.63
C THR A 720 -7.64 -12.38 29.09
N ALA A 721 -7.22 -11.15 28.77
CA ALA A 721 -5.95 -10.58 29.18
C ALA A 721 -6.01 -10.00 30.61
N ARG A 722 -4.85 -9.87 31.25
CA ARG A 722 -4.62 -9.13 32.49
C ARG A 722 -3.18 -8.62 32.54
N VAL A 723 -2.96 -7.46 33.17
CA VAL A 723 -1.59 -7.00 33.47
C VAL A 723 -1.09 -7.74 34.71
N ILE A 724 -0.02 -8.52 34.57
CA ILE A 724 0.67 -9.17 35.70
C ILE A 724 1.62 -8.18 36.37
N ASP A 725 2.44 -7.48 35.57
CA ASP A 725 3.45 -6.57 36.10
C ASP A 725 3.87 -5.50 35.09
N VAL A 726 4.40 -4.39 35.60
CA VAL A 726 5.03 -3.32 34.81
C VAL A 726 6.35 -2.97 35.50
N LEU A 727 7.47 -3.28 34.84
CA LEU A 727 8.80 -3.11 35.39
C LEU A 727 9.53 -1.93 34.75
N ASP A 728 10.24 -1.16 35.57
CA ASP A 728 11.12 -0.10 35.12
C ASP A 728 12.49 -0.67 34.72
N LYS A 729 12.85 -0.54 33.44
CA LYS A 729 14.15 -0.99 32.89
C LYS A 729 15.06 0.19 32.55
N GLY A 730 14.84 1.34 33.20
CA GLY A 730 15.65 2.56 33.05
C GLY A 730 15.29 3.34 31.80
N LYS A 731 15.62 2.83 30.61
CA LYS A 731 15.30 3.49 29.31
C LYS A 731 14.07 2.89 28.61
N GLY A 732 13.32 2.03 29.29
CA GLY A 732 12.10 1.40 28.79
C GLY A 732 11.31 0.73 29.90
N ALA A 733 10.10 0.32 29.58
CA ALA A 733 9.22 -0.46 30.44
C ALA A 733 9.19 -1.92 29.98
N SER A 734 9.05 -2.86 30.91
CA SER A 734 8.69 -4.24 30.61
C SER A 734 7.28 -4.50 31.12
N VAL A 735 6.32 -4.71 30.24
CA VAL A 735 4.96 -5.08 30.61
C VAL A 735 4.78 -6.57 30.47
N ILE A 736 4.33 -7.21 31.55
CA ILE A 736 4.05 -8.64 31.59
C ILE A 736 2.53 -8.79 31.55
N LEU A 737 2.01 -9.35 30.47
CA LEU A 737 0.60 -9.66 30.31
C LEU A 737 0.35 -11.14 30.52
N GLY A 738 -0.65 -11.49 31.31
CA GLY A 738 -1.20 -12.83 31.41
C GLY A 738 -2.45 -12.95 30.56
N VAL A 739 -2.60 -14.05 29.81
CA VAL A 739 -3.83 -14.35 29.08
C VAL A 739 -4.31 -15.74 29.46
N THR A 740 -5.51 -15.82 30.00
CA THR A 740 -6.18 -17.10 30.30
C THR A 740 -7.14 -17.42 29.17
N THR A 741 -7.06 -18.62 28.62
CA THR A 741 -7.95 -19.11 27.56
C THR A 741 -8.81 -20.25 28.08
N THR A 742 -10.13 -20.14 27.94
CA THR A 742 -11.13 -21.14 28.38
C THR A 742 -11.92 -21.70 27.21
N ASP A 743 -12.51 -22.88 27.38
CA ASP A 743 -13.56 -23.38 26.48
C ASP A 743 -14.93 -22.74 26.78
N GLU A 744 -15.97 -23.13 26.01
CA GLU A 744 -17.34 -22.65 26.18
C GLU A 744 -17.95 -22.95 27.57
N ALA A 745 -17.47 -24.00 28.24
CA ALA A 745 -17.89 -24.35 29.59
C ALA A 745 -17.18 -23.51 30.67
N GLY A 746 -16.21 -22.68 30.27
CA GLY A 746 -15.41 -21.85 31.17
C GLY A 746 -14.23 -22.59 31.82
N GLU A 747 -13.87 -23.79 31.33
CA GLU A 747 -12.71 -24.53 31.82
C GLU A 747 -11.42 -23.97 31.21
N THR A 748 -10.41 -23.68 32.02
CA THR A 748 -9.11 -23.17 31.55
C THR A 748 -8.35 -24.24 30.75
N LEU A 749 -8.05 -23.92 29.49
CA LEU A 749 -7.29 -24.77 28.58
C LEU A 749 -5.80 -24.55 28.71
N PHE A 750 -5.40 -23.27 28.65
CA PHE A 750 -4.01 -22.85 28.73
C PHE A 750 -3.88 -21.39 29.15
N GLU A 751 -2.71 -21.08 29.70
CA GLU A 751 -2.33 -19.77 30.19
C GLU A 751 -1.07 -19.31 29.48
N ASN A 752 -1.07 -18.08 28.98
CA ASN A 752 0.08 -17.46 28.35
C ASN A 752 0.60 -16.31 29.22
N GLU A 753 1.92 -16.12 29.25
CA GLU A 753 2.52 -14.85 29.68
C GLU A 753 3.34 -14.25 28.53
N PHE A 754 3.03 -13.01 28.18
CA PHE A 754 3.75 -12.20 27.20
C PHE A 754 4.58 -11.17 27.95
N THR A 755 5.91 -11.20 27.80
CA THR A 755 6.78 -10.13 28.32
C THR A 755 7.15 -9.21 27.18
N LEU A 756 6.56 -8.02 27.19
CA LEU A 756 6.68 -7.00 26.17
C LEU A 756 7.65 -5.93 26.67
N PHE A 757 8.65 -5.59 25.86
CA PHE A 757 9.61 -4.54 26.17
C PHE A 757 9.31 -3.30 25.33
N ILE A 758 8.90 -2.22 25.98
CA ILE A 758 8.55 -0.96 25.35
C ILE A 758 9.69 0.02 25.58
N ARG A 759 10.40 0.37 24.51
CA ARG A 759 11.51 1.33 24.55
C ARG A 759 10.97 2.75 24.74
N GLY A 760 11.69 3.59 25.50
CA GLY A 760 11.38 5.01 25.68
C GLY A 760 10.60 5.38 26.94
N ILE A 761 9.92 4.42 27.59
CA ILE A 761 8.99 4.68 28.70
C ILE A 761 9.55 4.18 30.05
N GLY A 762 10.82 4.48 30.34
CA GLY A 762 11.49 4.05 31.58
C GLY A 762 11.77 5.22 32.54
N GLY A 763 12.30 4.93 33.73
CA GLY A 763 12.72 5.95 34.70
C GLY A 763 11.61 6.46 35.63
N PHE A 764 10.49 5.75 35.71
CA PHE A 764 9.35 6.06 36.58
C PHE A 764 9.50 5.52 38.02
N GLY A 765 10.64 4.90 38.36
CA GLY A 765 10.96 4.50 39.73
C GLY A 765 10.30 3.19 40.20
N GLY A 766 9.77 2.38 39.27
CA GLY A 766 9.13 1.09 39.55
C GLY A 766 10.09 -0.07 39.84
N LYS A 767 9.55 -1.26 40.15
CA LYS A 767 10.35 -2.48 40.35
C LYS A 767 11.16 -2.80 39.08
N LYS A 768 12.43 -3.20 39.23
CA LYS A 768 13.28 -3.61 38.10
C LYS A 768 13.11 -5.08 37.71
N THR A 769 12.59 -5.90 38.60
CA THR A 769 12.41 -7.34 38.44
C THR A 769 11.01 -7.73 38.91
N SER A 770 10.40 -8.69 38.23
CA SER A 770 9.13 -9.27 38.67
C SER A 770 9.37 -10.34 39.72
N GLU A 771 8.31 -10.71 40.43
CA GLU A 771 8.32 -11.84 41.36
C GLU A 771 8.52 -13.17 40.61
N ASP A 772 9.16 -14.13 41.29
CA ASP A 772 9.37 -15.46 40.72
C ASP A 772 8.02 -16.20 40.62
N ARG A 773 7.65 -16.57 39.39
CA ARG A 773 6.45 -17.34 39.04
C ARG A 773 6.80 -18.75 38.56
N GLY A 774 7.96 -19.26 38.95
CA GLY A 774 8.41 -20.61 38.64
C GLY A 774 8.81 -20.75 37.17
N PRO A 775 8.24 -21.71 36.40
CA PRO A 775 8.65 -21.95 35.02
C PRO A 775 8.61 -20.73 34.10
N ALA A 776 7.67 -19.79 34.32
CA ALA A 776 7.53 -18.57 33.52
C ALA A 776 8.73 -17.62 33.64
N THR A 777 9.37 -17.55 34.80
CA THR A 777 10.50 -16.65 35.12
C THR A 777 11.84 -17.38 35.19
N ALA A 778 11.87 -18.70 34.96
CA ALA A 778 13.07 -19.51 35.04
C ALA A 778 14.14 -19.07 34.02
N SER A 779 15.41 -19.00 34.47
CA SER A 779 16.53 -18.60 33.61
C SER A 779 16.85 -19.63 32.54
N ASN A 780 16.61 -20.92 32.80
CA ASN A 780 16.83 -22.04 31.88
C ASN A 780 18.17 -21.95 31.12
N THR A 781 19.24 -21.60 31.83
CA THR A 781 20.59 -21.51 31.24
C THR A 781 21.03 -22.89 30.74
N PRO A 782 21.48 -23.04 29.48
CA PRO A 782 22.02 -24.30 28.99
C PRO A 782 23.17 -24.82 29.88
N PRO A 783 23.20 -26.12 30.21
CA PRO A 783 24.29 -26.69 31.00
C PRO A 783 25.60 -26.64 30.20
N GLN A 784 26.73 -26.52 30.91
CA GLN A 784 28.07 -26.43 30.31
C GLN A 784 28.57 -27.81 29.82
N ARG A 785 27.80 -28.45 28.94
CA ARG A 785 28.08 -29.72 28.26
C ARG A 785 27.48 -29.71 26.85
N LYS A 786 27.86 -30.65 26.01
CA LYS A 786 27.29 -30.76 24.65
C LYS A 786 25.77 -31.02 24.71
N PRO A 787 24.98 -30.51 23.75
CA PRO A 787 23.56 -30.84 23.62
C PRO A 787 23.35 -32.36 23.51
N ASP A 788 22.28 -32.85 24.10
CA ASP A 788 21.84 -34.26 23.98
C ASP A 788 21.25 -34.53 22.60
N ALA A 789 20.63 -33.52 21.99
CA ALA A 789 20.12 -33.58 20.62
C ALA A 789 20.26 -32.22 19.93
N ILE A 790 20.44 -32.26 18.61
CA ILE A 790 20.48 -31.09 17.73
C ILE A 790 19.59 -31.39 16.54
N VAL A 791 18.64 -30.49 16.25
CA VAL A 791 17.78 -30.57 15.07
C VAL A 791 17.95 -29.28 14.27
N GLN A 792 18.23 -29.41 12.97
CA GLN A 792 18.35 -28.28 12.06
C GLN A 792 17.16 -28.26 11.09
N GLU A 793 16.57 -27.09 10.89
CA GLU A 793 15.51 -26.87 9.92
C GLU A 793 15.75 -25.55 9.19
N LYS A 794 15.86 -25.62 7.87
CA LYS A 794 15.92 -24.44 7.01
C LYS A 794 14.51 -23.90 6.80
N THR A 795 14.29 -22.65 7.18
CA THR A 795 13.03 -21.95 6.95
C THR A 795 12.87 -21.62 5.46
N ALA A 796 11.63 -21.53 4.99
CA ALA A 796 11.38 -21.05 3.63
C ALA A 796 11.47 -19.51 3.57
N GLU A 797 11.72 -18.94 2.38
CA GLU A 797 11.71 -17.48 2.21
C GLU A 797 10.33 -16.88 2.48
N ASP A 798 9.26 -17.64 2.19
CA ASP A 798 7.87 -17.26 2.42
C ASP A 798 7.35 -17.68 3.82
N GLN A 799 8.20 -18.18 4.72
CA GLN A 799 7.78 -18.71 6.01
C GLN A 799 7.02 -17.68 6.86
N ALA A 800 7.50 -16.43 6.89
CA ALA A 800 6.82 -15.34 7.61
C ALA A 800 5.49 -14.96 6.95
N ALA A 801 5.41 -15.01 5.62
CA ALA A 801 4.19 -14.74 4.86
C ALA A 801 3.12 -15.80 5.08
N LEU A 802 3.52 -17.05 5.35
CA LEU A 802 2.61 -18.14 5.71
C LEU A 802 2.21 -18.08 7.18
N TYR A 803 3.17 -17.92 8.10
CA TYR A 803 2.91 -17.92 9.54
C TYR A 803 1.92 -16.83 9.97
N ARG A 804 2.07 -15.61 9.42
CA ARG A 804 1.16 -14.48 9.72
C ARG A 804 -0.32 -14.77 9.48
N LEU A 805 -0.65 -15.70 8.58
CA LEU A 805 -2.03 -16.10 8.32
C LEU A 805 -2.68 -16.80 9.52
N SER A 806 -1.88 -17.21 10.52
CA SER A 806 -2.36 -17.74 11.80
C SER A 806 -2.84 -16.66 12.76
N GLY A 807 -2.64 -15.37 12.47
CA GLY A 807 -3.22 -14.27 13.26
C GLY A 807 -2.31 -13.09 13.58
N ASP A 808 -1.01 -13.18 13.31
CA ASP A 808 -0.07 -12.06 13.53
C ASP A 808 0.20 -11.28 12.23
N TRP A 809 -0.60 -10.25 12.03
CA TRP A 809 -0.58 -9.41 10.82
C TRP A 809 0.48 -8.31 10.84
N ASN A 810 1.34 -8.24 11.87
CA ASN A 810 2.34 -7.17 12.01
C ASN A 810 3.19 -7.03 10.72
N PRO A 811 3.24 -5.83 10.12
CA PRO A 811 3.89 -5.64 8.83
C PRO A 811 5.42 -5.79 8.89
N LEU A 812 6.04 -5.73 10.07
CA LEU A 812 7.49 -6.00 10.28
C LEU A 812 7.94 -7.36 9.70
N HIS A 813 7.01 -8.29 9.48
CA HIS A 813 7.28 -9.64 9.03
C HIS A 813 7.03 -9.87 7.53
N ILE A 814 6.61 -8.86 6.79
CA ILE A 814 6.32 -9.02 5.35
C ILE A 814 6.62 -7.78 4.50
N ASP A 815 6.49 -6.57 5.07
CA ASP A 815 6.72 -5.32 4.35
C ASP A 815 8.14 -4.82 4.63
N PRO A 816 9.04 -4.81 3.63
CA PRO A 816 10.42 -4.35 3.79
C PRO A 816 10.53 -2.94 4.37
N ASN A 817 9.58 -2.05 4.08
CA ASN A 817 9.62 -0.68 4.58
C ASN A 817 9.33 -0.63 6.07
N MET A 818 8.33 -1.39 6.53
CA MET A 818 8.00 -1.48 7.95
C MET A 818 9.13 -2.17 8.73
N SER A 819 9.71 -3.23 8.18
CA SER A 819 10.89 -3.89 8.76
C SER A 819 12.08 -2.94 8.93
N ALA A 820 12.35 -2.11 7.91
CA ALA A 820 13.38 -1.08 7.99
C ALA A 820 13.11 -0.04 9.09
N MET A 821 11.86 0.39 9.28
CA MET A 821 11.48 1.25 10.42
C MET A 821 11.72 0.59 11.78
N GLY A 822 11.58 -0.74 11.86
CA GLY A 822 11.94 -1.53 13.03
C GLY A 822 13.44 -1.70 13.26
N GLY A 823 14.28 -1.25 12.31
CA GLY A 823 15.74 -1.39 12.33
C GLY A 823 16.26 -2.71 11.74
N PHE A 824 15.52 -3.31 10.81
CA PHE A 824 15.92 -4.56 10.12
C PHE A 824 16.07 -4.35 8.62
N ASP A 825 17.15 -4.89 8.04
CA ASP A 825 17.46 -4.69 6.61
C ASP A 825 16.45 -5.38 5.65
N VAL A 826 15.79 -6.44 6.12
CA VAL A 826 14.74 -7.17 5.41
C VAL A 826 13.68 -7.66 6.41
N PRO A 827 12.48 -8.06 5.97
CA PRO A 827 11.48 -8.66 6.84
C PRO A 827 12.00 -9.83 7.65
N ILE A 828 11.78 -9.76 8.96
CA ILE A 828 12.21 -10.79 9.90
C ILE A 828 11.10 -11.81 10.11
N LEU A 829 11.47 -13.04 10.44
CA LEU A 829 10.55 -14.08 10.87
C LEU A 829 9.99 -13.73 12.25
N HIS A 830 8.71 -14.05 12.49
CA HIS A 830 8.09 -13.89 13.81
C HIS A 830 8.85 -14.68 14.87
N GLY A 831 9.11 -14.08 16.03
CA GLY A 831 9.71 -14.79 17.17
C GLY A 831 8.87 -16.02 17.56
N LEU A 832 7.54 -15.87 17.55
CA LEU A 832 6.61 -16.96 17.81
C LEU A 832 6.61 -18.06 16.72
N CYS A 833 7.03 -17.75 15.49
CA CYS A 833 7.26 -18.77 14.47
C CYS A 833 8.50 -19.60 14.80
N SER A 834 9.63 -18.96 15.14
CA SER A 834 10.84 -19.67 15.58
C SER A 834 10.61 -20.47 16.86
N PHE A 835 9.76 -19.95 17.76
CA PHE A 835 9.28 -20.66 18.95
C PHE A 835 8.47 -21.91 18.58
N GLY A 836 7.55 -21.79 17.63
CA GLY A 836 6.76 -22.91 17.13
C GLY A 836 7.62 -24.00 16.48
N ILE A 837 8.61 -23.62 15.67
CA ILE A 837 9.58 -24.53 15.05
C ILE A 837 10.39 -25.27 16.14
N ALA A 838 10.92 -24.54 17.12
CA ALA A 838 11.66 -25.14 18.23
C ALA A 838 10.79 -26.09 19.08
N GLY A 839 9.54 -25.69 19.36
CA GLY A 839 8.57 -26.54 20.05
C GLY A 839 8.27 -27.83 19.29
N LYS A 840 8.11 -27.77 17.95
CA LYS A 840 7.97 -28.95 17.08
C LYS A 840 9.20 -29.86 17.15
N HIS A 841 10.41 -29.29 17.17
CA HIS A 841 11.64 -30.08 17.31
C HIS A 841 11.70 -30.82 18.65
N VAL A 842 11.35 -30.15 19.75
CA VAL A 842 11.32 -30.77 21.09
C VAL A 842 10.23 -31.85 21.17
N LEU A 843 9.04 -31.59 20.61
CA LEU A 843 7.94 -32.55 20.56
C LEU A 843 8.35 -33.83 19.81
N LYS A 844 8.94 -33.70 18.62
CA LYS A 844 9.43 -34.85 17.85
C LYS A 844 10.54 -35.61 18.58
N THR A 845 11.47 -34.89 19.20
CA THR A 845 12.68 -35.50 19.78
C THR A 845 12.42 -36.16 21.13
N TYR A 846 11.62 -35.52 22.00
CA TYR A 846 11.42 -35.95 23.38
C TYR A 846 9.97 -36.13 23.79
N GLY A 847 9.01 -35.59 23.03
CA GLY A 847 7.58 -35.81 23.24
C GLY A 847 6.99 -36.97 22.44
N GLY A 848 7.74 -37.54 21.48
CA GLY A 848 7.30 -38.70 20.70
C GLY A 848 6.05 -38.45 19.82
N ASP A 849 5.81 -37.20 19.42
CA ASP A 849 4.58 -36.76 18.76
C ASP A 849 3.29 -37.00 19.58
N ASP A 850 3.41 -37.15 20.90
CA ASP A 850 2.28 -37.03 21.82
C ASP A 850 1.99 -35.55 22.09
N PHE A 851 0.93 -35.03 21.49
CA PHE A 851 0.49 -33.64 21.64
C PHE A 851 0.09 -33.26 23.08
N GLY A 852 -0.10 -34.23 23.97
CA GLY A 852 -0.32 -34.02 25.40
C GLY A 852 0.95 -33.99 26.25
N SER A 853 2.13 -34.23 25.65
CA SER A 853 3.38 -34.37 26.40
C SER A 853 3.92 -33.06 27.00
N PHE A 854 3.46 -31.90 26.55
CA PHE A 854 3.93 -30.60 27.03
C PHE A 854 3.09 -30.12 28.22
N LYS A 855 3.73 -29.91 29.37
CA LYS A 855 3.12 -29.21 30.51
C LYS A 855 3.24 -27.70 30.36
N ASN A 856 4.41 -27.24 29.93
CA ASN A 856 4.65 -25.84 29.59
C ASN A 856 5.85 -25.69 28.66
N ILE A 857 5.95 -24.53 28.01
CA ILE A 857 7.09 -24.10 27.22
C ILE A 857 7.38 -22.62 27.49
N LYS A 858 8.66 -22.29 27.64
CA LYS A 858 9.17 -20.95 27.91
C LYS A 858 10.30 -20.61 26.95
N ALA A 859 10.38 -19.37 26.48
CA ALA A 859 11.48 -18.89 25.64
C ALA A 859 11.71 -17.38 25.78
N ARG A 860 12.96 -16.95 25.59
CA ARG A 860 13.34 -15.55 25.39
C ARG A 860 13.82 -15.32 23.96
N PHE A 861 13.30 -14.29 23.31
CA PHE A 861 13.73 -13.86 21.98
C PHE A 861 14.94 -12.94 22.13
N ALA A 862 16.12 -13.44 21.74
CA ALA A 862 17.40 -12.76 21.94
C ALA A 862 17.86 -12.01 20.67
N LYS A 863 17.61 -12.57 19.49
CA LYS A 863 17.94 -11.99 18.18
C LYS A 863 16.89 -12.37 17.14
N HIS A 864 16.76 -11.53 16.12
CA HIS A 864 15.87 -11.76 14.99
C HIS A 864 16.39 -12.90 14.10
N VAL A 865 15.47 -13.54 13.36
CA VAL A 865 15.73 -14.55 12.34
C VAL A 865 15.21 -13.99 11.02
N PHE A 866 15.92 -14.21 9.91
CA PHE A 866 15.44 -13.89 8.58
C PHE A 866 14.82 -15.14 7.92
N PRO A 867 13.67 -15.03 7.22
CA PRO A 867 13.13 -16.13 6.42
C PRO A 867 14.17 -16.63 5.41
N GLY A 868 14.29 -17.94 5.25
CA GLY A 868 15.33 -18.58 4.44
C GLY A 868 16.55 -19.05 5.23
N GLU A 869 16.75 -18.58 6.48
CA GLU A 869 17.84 -19.01 7.35
C GLU A 869 17.58 -20.39 7.98
N THR A 870 18.65 -21.03 8.44
CA THR A 870 18.65 -22.34 9.09
C THR A 870 18.65 -22.20 10.60
N LEU A 871 17.62 -22.76 11.23
CA LEU A 871 17.47 -22.81 12.68
C LEU A 871 18.01 -24.13 13.22
N GLU A 872 19.04 -24.06 14.07
CA GLU A 872 19.59 -25.16 14.83
C GLU A 872 19.06 -25.13 16.27
N THR A 873 18.16 -26.05 16.60
CA THR A 873 17.65 -26.23 17.97
C THR A 873 18.54 -27.21 18.72
N GLN A 874 19.29 -26.69 19.69
CA GLN A 874 20.14 -27.45 20.58
C GLN A 874 19.37 -27.75 21.87
N MET A 875 19.33 -29.02 22.30
CA MET A 875 18.48 -29.49 23.38
C MET A 875 19.28 -30.27 24.43
N TRP A 876 19.00 -30.03 25.70
CA TRP A 876 19.56 -30.73 26.85
C TRP A 876 18.42 -31.24 27.73
N LYS A 877 18.38 -32.55 27.95
CA LYS A 877 17.37 -33.19 28.78
C LYS A 877 17.87 -33.32 30.21
N GLU A 878 17.17 -32.67 31.13
CA GLU A 878 17.41 -32.70 32.58
C GLU A 878 16.13 -33.22 33.26
N GLY A 879 16.05 -34.54 33.46
CA GLY A 879 14.84 -35.19 33.99
C GLY A 879 13.65 -35.08 33.03
N ASN A 880 12.54 -34.50 33.49
CA ASN A 880 11.35 -34.20 32.67
C ASN A 880 11.42 -32.84 31.98
N LYS A 881 12.53 -32.11 32.11
CA LYS A 881 12.71 -30.79 31.50
C LYS A 881 13.69 -30.87 30.33
N VAL A 882 13.32 -30.27 29.21
CA VAL A 882 14.19 -30.11 28.04
C VAL A 882 14.56 -28.65 27.94
N ILE A 883 15.77 -28.29 28.36
CA ILE A 883 16.34 -26.96 28.14
C ILE A 883 16.75 -26.89 26.67
N PHE A 884 16.45 -25.78 25.99
CA PHE A 884 16.85 -25.61 24.60
C PHE A 884 17.31 -24.19 24.29
N GLN A 885 18.07 -24.05 23.20
CA GLN A 885 18.36 -22.77 22.57
C GLN A 885 18.29 -22.93 21.05
N VAL A 886 18.06 -21.83 20.34
CA VAL A 886 18.04 -21.84 18.87
C VAL A 886 19.14 -20.93 18.34
N ARG A 887 20.03 -21.50 17.54
CA ARG A 887 21.09 -20.80 16.84
C ARG A 887 20.73 -20.64 15.37
N VAL A 888 20.95 -19.46 14.82
CA VAL A 888 20.91 -19.22 13.37
C VAL A 888 22.26 -19.64 12.80
N VAL A 889 22.28 -20.67 11.96
CA VAL A 889 23.52 -21.32 11.51
C VAL A 889 24.38 -20.36 10.68
N GLU A 890 23.75 -19.60 9.79
CA GLU A 890 24.43 -18.73 8.82
C GLU A 890 25.15 -17.55 9.47
N ARG A 891 24.61 -17.04 10.58
CA ARG A 891 25.13 -15.85 11.28
C ARG A 891 25.82 -16.17 12.62
N ASP A 892 25.74 -17.43 13.06
CA ASP A 892 26.24 -17.89 14.36
C ASP A 892 25.72 -17.07 15.55
N VAL A 893 24.43 -16.74 15.53
CA VAL A 893 23.77 -15.97 16.60
C VAL A 893 22.69 -16.78 17.29
N ILE A 894 22.55 -16.61 18.61
CA ILE A 894 21.46 -17.21 19.38
C ILE A 894 20.18 -16.36 19.22
N ALA A 895 19.18 -16.90 18.54
CA ALA A 895 17.88 -16.28 18.33
C ALA A 895 16.91 -16.53 19.50
N ILE A 896 16.92 -17.75 20.06
CA ILE A 896 16.14 -18.09 21.25
C ILE A 896 17.08 -18.57 22.34
N SER A 897 16.96 -17.95 23.52
CA SER A 897 17.72 -18.29 24.73
C SER A 897 16.80 -18.48 25.93
N ASN A 898 17.37 -18.90 27.06
CA ASN A 898 16.67 -19.09 28.33
C ASN A 898 15.38 -19.90 28.16
N ALA A 899 15.42 -20.95 27.35
CA ALA A 899 14.22 -21.65 26.90
C ALA A 899 14.17 -23.08 27.46
N ALA A 900 12.96 -23.54 27.77
CA ALA A 900 12.75 -24.92 28.17
C ALA A 900 11.31 -25.38 27.89
N VAL A 901 11.15 -26.67 27.69
CA VAL A 901 9.87 -27.40 27.76
C VAL A 901 9.89 -28.25 29.02
N GLU A 902 8.85 -28.20 29.83
CA GLU A 902 8.61 -29.20 30.86
C GLU A 902 7.62 -30.21 30.33
N LEU A 903 8.03 -31.48 30.32
CA LEU A 903 7.20 -32.60 29.87
C LEU A 903 6.28 -33.05 31.02
N ALA A 904 5.06 -33.45 30.66
CA ALA A 904 4.13 -34.08 31.59
C ALA A 904 4.74 -35.40 32.11
N SER A 905 4.62 -35.68 33.42
CA SER A 905 5.07 -36.94 33.99
C SER A 905 4.14 -38.08 33.57
N SER A 906 4.65 -39.30 33.44
CA SER A 906 3.85 -40.49 33.11
C SER A 906 2.75 -40.82 34.14
N SER A 907 2.71 -40.12 35.28
CA SER A 907 1.69 -40.24 36.34
C SER A 907 0.69 -39.07 36.39
N GLU A 908 0.83 -38.05 35.55
CA GLU A 908 -0.10 -36.90 35.43
C GLU A 908 -0.76 -36.87 34.03
N GLN A 909 -0.95 -38.04 33.39
CA GLN A 909 -1.92 -38.14 32.31
C GLN A 909 -3.33 -37.89 32.90
N PRO A 910 -4.17 -37.06 32.26
CA PRO A 910 -5.60 -37.16 32.48
C PRO A 910 -5.97 -38.60 32.16
N THR A 911 -6.37 -39.34 33.19
CA THR A 911 -7.03 -40.63 33.02
C THR A 911 -8.09 -40.45 31.95
N SER A 912 -8.10 -41.38 31.00
CA SER A 912 -9.20 -41.59 30.07
C SER A 912 -10.52 -41.21 30.74
N ALA A 913 -11.24 -40.29 30.11
CA ALA A 913 -12.61 -40.01 30.50
C ALA A 913 -13.36 -41.35 30.62
N PRO A 914 -14.28 -41.50 31.60
CA PRO A 914 -14.85 -42.79 31.93
C PRO A 914 -15.48 -43.42 30.69
N SER A 915 -14.99 -44.59 30.29
CA SER A 915 -15.70 -45.51 29.40
C SER A 915 -16.95 -45.99 30.14
N GLY A 916 -18.00 -45.18 30.06
CA GLY A 916 -19.36 -45.58 30.44
C GLY A 916 -20.12 -46.28 29.31
N THR A 917 -19.48 -46.55 28.18
CA THR A 917 -20.08 -47.27 27.06
C THR A 917 -19.33 -48.56 26.83
N GLU A 918 -20.01 -49.69 27.05
CA GLU A 918 -19.51 -51.01 26.67
C GLU A 918 -19.06 -50.99 25.20
N SER A 919 -17.88 -51.56 24.93
CA SER A 919 -17.32 -51.64 23.59
C SER A 919 -18.27 -52.42 22.68
N VAL A 920 -18.61 -51.84 21.53
CA VAL A 920 -19.42 -52.51 20.51
C VAL A 920 -18.60 -53.25 19.45
N ALA A 921 -17.28 -53.32 19.61
CA ALA A 921 -16.43 -54.10 18.72
C ALA A 921 -16.50 -55.60 19.03
N VAL A 922 -16.69 -56.40 17.98
CA VAL A 922 -16.65 -57.86 18.05
C VAL A 922 -15.61 -58.37 17.06
N GLU A 923 -14.63 -59.11 17.56
CA GLU A 923 -13.55 -59.67 16.77
C GLU A 923 -14.09 -60.59 15.66
N GLY A 924 -13.55 -60.42 14.44
CA GLY A 924 -13.97 -61.19 13.27
C GLY A 924 -15.22 -60.66 12.55
N PHE A 925 -15.72 -59.47 12.91
CA PHE A 925 -16.79 -58.78 12.20
C PHE A 925 -16.35 -57.37 11.80
N LYS A 926 -16.31 -57.11 10.49
CA LYS A 926 -15.94 -55.81 9.91
C LYS A 926 -16.97 -54.73 10.25
N SER A 927 -18.24 -55.11 10.41
CA SER A 927 -19.33 -54.23 10.82
C SER A 927 -19.16 -53.65 12.22
N SER A 928 -18.21 -54.16 13.02
CA SER A 928 -17.83 -53.55 14.31
C SER A 928 -17.50 -52.07 14.16
N ALA A 929 -16.76 -51.69 13.11
CA ALA A 929 -16.42 -50.31 12.84
C ALA A 929 -17.67 -49.45 12.58
N VAL A 930 -18.65 -50.01 11.87
CA VAL A 930 -19.93 -49.33 11.58
C VAL A 930 -20.69 -49.04 12.88
N PHE A 931 -20.80 -50.01 13.79
CA PHE A 931 -21.52 -49.80 15.05
C PHE A 931 -20.75 -48.91 16.03
N GLN A 932 -19.42 -48.94 16.00
CA GLN A 932 -18.59 -48.00 16.77
C GLN A 932 -18.78 -46.57 16.28
N GLU A 933 -18.80 -46.36 14.96
CA GLU A 933 -19.03 -45.03 14.38
C GLU A 933 -20.43 -44.51 14.71
N ILE A 934 -21.47 -45.36 14.63
CA ILE A 934 -22.82 -44.97 15.04
C ILE A 934 -22.86 -44.66 16.56
N GLN A 935 -22.21 -45.47 17.40
CA GLN A 935 -22.13 -45.23 18.84
C GLN A 935 -21.45 -43.89 19.15
N SER A 936 -20.31 -43.63 18.52
CA SER A 936 -19.56 -42.37 18.63
C SER A 936 -20.34 -41.18 18.10
N GLY A 937 -21.03 -41.32 16.96
CA GLY A 937 -21.84 -40.26 16.36
C GLY A 937 -23.03 -39.87 17.24
N ILE A 938 -23.72 -40.85 17.84
CA ILE A 938 -24.79 -40.57 18.81
C ILE A 938 -24.20 -39.95 20.08
N ALA A 939 -23.04 -40.43 20.55
CA ALA A 939 -22.37 -39.88 21.74
C ALA A 939 -21.82 -38.45 21.53
N ALA A 940 -21.44 -38.09 20.31
CA ALA A 940 -20.93 -36.77 19.94
C ALA A 940 -22.04 -35.76 19.65
N ALA A 941 -23.26 -36.21 19.29
CA ALA A 941 -24.40 -35.32 19.08
C ALA A 941 -24.77 -34.58 20.37
N SER A 942 -25.11 -33.30 20.25
CA SER A 942 -25.51 -32.47 21.39
C SER A 942 -26.76 -33.04 22.08
N PRO A 943 -27.01 -32.71 23.37
CA PRO A 943 -28.17 -33.23 24.09
C PRO A 943 -29.52 -32.94 23.40
N GLN A 944 -29.63 -31.81 22.69
CA GLN A 944 -30.85 -31.44 21.95
C GLN A 944 -31.00 -32.23 20.65
N GLU A 945 -29.93 -32.46 19.90
CA GLU A 945 -29.96 -33.27 18.67
C GLU A 945 -30.22 -34.75 18.96
N ARG A 946 -29.58 -35.30 20.00
CA ARG A 946 -29.80 -36.68 20.45
C ARG A 946 -31.24 -36.90 20.87
N LYS A 947 -31.81 -35.96 21.63
CA LYS A 947 -33.22 -36.00 22.02
C LYS A 947 -34.14 -35.95 20.79
N ALA A 948 -33.85 -35.10 19.81
CA ALA A 948 -34.63 -35.04 18.58
C ALA A 948 -34.57 -36.35 17.76
N GLN A 949 -33.44 -37.04 17.72
CA GLN A 949 -33.31 -38.34 17.07
C GLN A 949 -34.11 -39.44 17.77
N ILE A 950 -34.04 -39.50 19.11
CA ILE A 950 -34.82 -40.43 19.95
C ILE A 950 -36.32 -40.17 19.76
N ASP A 951 -36.77 -38.92 19.86
CA ASP A 951 -38.17 -38.54 19.71
C ASP A 951 -38.73 -38.82 18.31
N LYS A 952 -37.88 -38.80 17.28
CA LYS A 952 -38.27 -39.08 15.89
C LYS A 952 -38.43 -40.57 15.61
N MET A 953 -37.62 -41.43 16.24
CA MET A 953 -37.55 -42.86 15.93
C MET A 953 -38.36 -43.73 16.89
N LYS A 954 -38.27 -43.50 18.20
CA LYS A 954 -39.03 -44.18 19.27
C LYS A 954 -39.10 -45.71 19.13
N ALA A 955 -38.00 -46.35 18.75
CA ALA A 955 -37.94 -47.78 18.46
C ALA A 955 -36.57 -48.41 18.74
N ILE A 956 -36.56 -49.71 19.03
CA ILE A 956 -35.35 -50.53 19.19
C ILE A 956 -35.10 -51.33 17.91
N PHE A 957 -33.92 -51.13 17.31
CA PHE A 957 -33.48 -51.86 16.12
C PHE A 957 -32.42 -52.89 16.50
N ALA A 958 -32.57 -54.11 16.01
CA ALA A 958 -31.55 -55.16 16.11
C ALA A 958 -30.97 -55.50 14.73
N PHE A 959 -29.69 -55.81 14.69
CA PHE A 959 -28.96 -56.19 13.48
C PHE A 959 -28.30 -57.54 13.71
N ASP A 960 -28.78 -58.57 13.02
CA ASP A 960 -28.19 -59.91 13.06
C ASP A 960 -27.24 -60.03 11.86
N VAL A 961 -25.94 -59.87 12.11
CA VAL A 961 -24.92 -59.80 11.07
C VAL A 961 -24.17 -61.13 10.98
N THR A 962 -24.09 -61.71 9.80
CA THR A 962 -23.35 -62.97 9.57
C THR A 962 -22.05 -62.70 8.81
N ASN A 963 -20.91 -63.12 9.37
CA ASN A 963 -19.61 -62.97 8.71
C ASN A 963 -19.34 -64.10 7.71
N ASP A 964 -18.23 -63.97 6.96
CA ASP A 964 -17.86 -64.92 5.90
C ASP A 964 -17.53 -66.34 6.44
N ALA A 965 -17.24 -66.47 7.75
CA ALA A 965 -17.06 -67.74 8.43
C ALA A 965 -18.40 -68.39 8.87
N GLY A 966 -19.55 -67.79 8.56
CA GLY A 966 -20.88 -68.28 8.90
C GLY A 966 -21.30 -68.02 10.34
N LYS A 967 -20.51 -67.29 11.13
CA LYS A 967 -20.86 -66.90 12.50
C LYS A 967 -21.79 -65.69 12.45
N THR A 968 -22.88 -65.73 13.21
CA THR A 968 -23.83 -64.61 13.31
C THR A 968 -23.67 -63.92 14.66
N GLN A 969 -23.58 -62.60 14.63
CA GLN A 969 -23.49 -61.73 15.80
C GLN A 969 -24.55 -60.65 15.72
N SER A 970 -25.21 -60.37 16.85
CA SER A 970 -26.24 -59.33 16.93
C SER A 970 -25.68 -58.02 17.50
N TRP A 971 -26.21 -56.89 17.04
CA TRP A 971 -26.09 -55.56 17.65
C TRP A 971 -27.47 -54.91 17.80
N TYR A 972 -27.60 -53.91 18.65
CA TYR A 972 -28.82 -53.11 18.76
C TYR A 972 -28.55 -51.61 18.81
N ILE A 973 -29.55 -50.83 18.40
CA ILE A 973 -29.64 -49.38 18.57
C ILE A 973 -30.99 -49.06 19.22
N ASP A 974 -30.98 -48.48 20.41
CA ASP A 974 -32.17 -48.16 21.19
C ASP A 974 -32.52 -46.67 21.11
N PHE A 975 -33.16 -46.26 20.02
CA PHE A 975 -33.74 -44.93 19.92
C PHE A 975 -35.12 -44.81 20.60
N LYS A 976 -35.55 -45.83 21.35
CA LYS A 976 -36.81 -45.79 22.10
C LYS A 976 -36.62 -45.15 23.46
N HIS A 977 -35.44 -45.33 24.04
CA HIS A 977 -35.14 -44.88 25.40
C HIS A 977 -34.07 -43.79 25.43
N ASP A 978 -32.85 -44.07 24.95
CA ASP A 978 -31.69 -43.23 25.27
C ASP A 978 -30.65 -43.12 24.14
N GLY A 979 -30.89 -43.74 22.98
CA GLY A 979 -29.97 -43.77 21.85
C GLY A 979 -28.81 -44.74 22.03
N THR A 980 -28.86 -45.65 23.01
CA THR A 980 -27.75 -46.57 23.26
C THR A 980 -27.51 -47.55 22.11
N VAL A 981 -26.25 -47.78 21.78
CA VAL A 981 -25.79 -48.80 20.82
C VAL A 981 -25.03 -49.86 21.60
N GLY A 982 -25.34 -51.14 21.36
CA GLY A 982 -24.76 -52.24 22.10
C GLY A 982 -24.65 -53.54 21.31
N VAL A 983 -23.85 -54.49 21.82
CA VAL A 983 -23.72 -55.84 21.26
C VAL A 983 -24.78 -56.76 21.88
N GLY A 984 -25.38 -57.62 21.06
CA GLY A 984 -26.40 -58.58 21.47
C GLY A 984 -27.82 -58.02 21.33
N LYS A 985 -28.71 -58.41 22.25
CA LYS A 985 -30.09 -57.92 22.30
C LYS A 985 -30.17 -56.77 23.29
N SER A 986 -31.04 -55.77 23.01
CA SER A 986 -31.24 -54.67 23.94
C SER A 986 -31.70 -55.19 25.31
N PRO A 987 -31.05 -54.79 26.42
CA PRO A 987 -31.47 -55.16 27.76
C PRO A 987 -32.77 -54.47 28.19
N LYS A 988 -33.21 -53.42 27.45
CA LYS A 988 -34.36 -52.57 27.79
C LYS A 988 -35.65 -52.96 27.07
N GLY A 989 -35.63 -53.97 26.21
CA GLY A 989 -36.85 -54.47 25.56
C GLY A 989 -36.59 -55.31 24.33
N LYS A 990 -37.65 -55.93 23.79
CA LYS A 990 -37.58 -56.64 22.51
C LYS A 990 -37.43 -55.64 21.37
N SER A 991 -36.68 -56.03 20.33
CA SER A 991 -36.53 -55.23 19.12
C SER A 991 -37.86 -55.08 18.39
N ASP A 992 -38.16 -53.84 17.99
CA ASP A 992 -39.32 -53.50 17.17
C ASP A 992 -39.07 -53.87 15.70
N VAL A 993 -37.79 -53.89 15.29
CA VAL A 993 -37.30 -54.32 13.97
C VAL A 993 -35.99 -55.09 14.13
N THR A 994 -35.87 -56.23 13.46
CA THR A 994 -34.62 -56.99 13.33
C THR A 994 -34.22 -57.10 11.86
N ILE A 995 -32.98 -56.72 11.56
CA ILE A 995 -32.40 -56.69 10.22
C ILE A 995 -31.29 -57.74 10.16
N ALA A 996 -31.48 -58.78 9.35
CA ALA A 996 -30.45 -59.79 9.09
C ALA A 996 -29.71 -59.47 7.79
N ILE A 997 -28.38 -59.40 7.84
CA ILE A 997 -27.51 -58.97 6.73
C ILE A 997 -26.12 -59.62 6.83
N LYS A 998 -25.39 -59.74 5.72
CA LYS A 998 -23.99 -60.16 5.77
C LYS A 998 -23.09 -59.00 6.23
N ASP A 999 -22.00 -59.37 6.89
CA ASP A 999 -21.00 -58.44 7.44
C ASP A 999 -20.43 -57.49 6.38
N SER A 1000 -20.02 -58.03 5.24
CA SER A 1000 -19.51 -57.25 4.10
C SER A 1000 -20.57 -56.35 3.46
N ASP A 1001 -21.79 -56.85 3.26
CA ASP A 1001 -22.88 -56.07 2.67
C ASP A 1001 -23.30 -54.90 3.59
N LEU A 1002 -23.21 -55.05 4.93
CA LEU A 1002 -23.50 -53.98 5.88
C LEU A 1002 -22.44 -52.87 5.84
N VAL A 1003 -21.15 -53.23 5.75
CA VAL A 1003 -20.06 -52.26 5.58
C VAL A 1003 -20.19 -51.53 4.25
N ASP A 1004 -20.50 -52.22 3.16
CA ASP A 1004 -20.72 -51.59 1.85
C ASP A 1004 -21.94 -50.66 1.87
N MET A 1005 -23.00 -51.02 2.61
CA MET A 1005 -24.17 -50.17 2.76
C MET A 1005 -23.83 -48.89 3.54
N ALA A 1006 -23.09 -49.00 4.64
CA ALA A 1006 -22.68 -47.86 5.45
C ALA A 1006 -21.66 -46.95 4.72
N ALA A 1007 -20.75 -47.52 3.92
CA ALA A 1007 -19.85 -46.76 3.03
C ALA A 1007 -20.58 -46.14 1.81
N GLY A 1008 -21.89 -46.35 1.67
CA GLY A 1008 -22.71 -45.84 0.57
C GLY A 1008 -22.48 -46.53 -0.79
N LYS A 1009 -21.76 -47.66 -0.81
CA LYS A 1009 -21.52 -48.50 -2.00
C LYS A 1009 -22.71 -49.40 -2.33
N MET A 1010 -23.60 -49.66 -1.36
CA MET A 1010 -24.81 -50.45 -1.54
C MET A 1010 -26.07 -49.71 -1.05
N ASN A 1011 -27.15 -49.77 -1.83
CA ASN A 1011 -28.44 -49.18 -1.46
C ASN A 1011 -29.31 -50.20 -0.70
N GLY A 1012 -29.76 -49.84 0.50
CA GLY A 1012 -30.50 -50.73 1.40
C GLY A 1012 -31.85 -51.22 0.85
N GLN A 1013 -32.58 -50.40 0.10
CA GLN A 1013 -33.86 -50.80 -0.48
C GLN A 1013 -33.67 -51.84 -1.60
N LYS A 1014 -32.67 -51.65 -2.45
CA LYS A 1014 -32.30 -52.66 -3.47
C LYS A 1014 -31.80 -53.96 -2.84
N ALA A 1015 -30.98 -53.86 -1.78
CA ALA A 1015 -30.48 -55.03 -1.07
C ALA A 1015 -31.59 -55.84 -0.38
N PHE A 1016 -32.63 -55.18 0.12
CA PHE A 1016 -33.84 -55.85 0.61
C PHE A 1016 -34.61 -56.56 -0.52
N MET A 1017 -34.88 -55.86 -1.63
CA MET A 1017 -35.59 -56.46 -2.77
C MET A 1017 -34.85 -57.63 -3.41
N SER A 1018 -33.51 -57.61 -3.42
CA SER A 1018 -32.68 -58.72 -3.91
C SER A 1018 -32.50 -59.86 -2.90
N GLY A 1019 -33.15 -59.79 -1.73
CA GLY A 1019 -33.10 -60.80 -0.67
C GLY A 1019 -31.78 -60.85 0.11
N LYS A 1020 -30.88 -59.88 -0.08
CA LYS A 1020 -29.61 -59.77 0.68
C LYS A 1020 -29.84 -59.27 2.10
N ILE A 1021 -30.88 -58.48 2.30
CA ILE A 1021 -31.34 -58.04 3.62
C ILE A 1021 -32.68 -58.70 3.90
N LYS A 1022 -32.83 -59.28 5.08
CA LYS A 1022 -34.13 -59.77 5.57
C LYS A 1022 -34.54 -58.96 6.78
N VAL A 1023 -35.70 -58.32 6.69
CA VAL A 1023 -36.25 -57.49 7.77
C VAL A 1023 -37.45 -58.21 8.39
N LYS A 1024 -37.44 -58.31 9.72
CA LYS A 1024 -38.53 -58.86 10.52
C LYS A 1024 -39.00 -57.81 11.53
N GLY A 1025 -40.31 -57.60 11.65
CA GLY A 1025 -40.88 -56.55 12.51
C GLY A 1025 -41.46 -55.40 11.69
N ASN A 1026 -41.49 -54.19 12.24
CA ASN A 1026 -42.17 -53.05 11.62
C ASN A 1026 -41.39 -52.46 10.43
N MET A 1027 -41.86 -52.76 9.20
CA MET A 1027 -41.18 -52.36 7.97
C MET A 1027 -41.07 -50.83 7.78
N MET A 1028 -42.05 -50.05 8.25
CA MET A 1028 -41.97 -48.58 8.13
C MET A 1028 -40.85 -47.98 8.97
N LEU A 1029 -40.58 -48.57 10.15
CA LEU A 1029 -39.47 -48.14 10.99
C LEU A 1029 -38.11 -48.49 10.38
N ALA A 1030 -38.02 -49.63 9.69
CA ALA A 1030 -36.81 -50.02 8.95
C ALA A 1030 -36.44 -49.02 7.85
N THR A 1031 -37.43 -48.54 7.08
CA THR A 1031 -37.19 -47.53 6.04
C THR A 1031 -36.74 -46.20 6.63
N LYS A 1032 -37.39 -45.74 7.72
CA LYS A 1032 -37.01 -44.49 8.40
C LYS A 1032 -35.59 -44.50 8.96
N LEU A 1033 -35.11 -45.67 9.42
CA LEU A 1033 -33.74 -45.79 9.94
C LEU A 1033 -32.70 -45.48 8.86
N GLY A 1034 -32.93 -45.94 7.63
CA GLY A 1034 -32.06 -45.63 6.49
C GLY A 1034 -31.93 -44.12 6.24
N ASP A 1035 -33.02 -43.38 6.33
CA ASP A 1035 -33.03 -41.91 6.12
C ASP A 1035 -32.30 -41.14 7.23
N VAL A 1036 -32.29 -41.66 8.46
CA VAL A 1036 -31.57 -41.06 9.59
C VAL A 1036 -30.08 -41.32 9.48
N LEU A 1037 -29.67 -42.55 9.15
CA LEU A 1037 -28.26 -42.91 9.03
C LEU A 1037 -27.59 -42.33 7.76
N THR A 1038 -28.35 -41.95 6.73
CA THR A 1038 -27.78 -41.41 5.47
C THR A 1038 -27.74 -39.89 5.37
N LYS A 1039 -28.30 -39.14 6.34
CA LYS A 1039 -28.33 -37.66 6.37
C LYS A 1039 -27.31 -37.01 7.32
N GLN A 1040 -26.45 -37.77 7.98
CA GLN A 1040 -25.20 -37.25 8.54
C GLN A 1040 -24.15 -37.14 7.41
N PRO A 1041 -23.19 -36.19 7.46
CA PRO A 1041 -22.17 -36.07 6.43
C PRO A 1041 -21.51 -37.44 6.28
N LYS A 1042 -21.39 -37.92 5.05
CA LYS A 1042 -20.78 -39.21 4.75
C LYS A 1042 -19.29 -39.17 5.12
N SER A 1043 -18.95 -39.33 6.40
CA SER A 1043 -17.70 -39.93 6.81
C SER A 1043 -17.66 -41.31 6.16
N LYS A 1044 -16.53 -41.65 5.55
CA LYS A 1044 -16.36 -42.95 4.92
C LYS A 1044 -15.51 -43.83 5.82
N LEU A 1045 -16.17 -44.88 6.32
CA LEU A 1045 -15.63 -46.23 6.55
C LEU A 1045 -14.59 -46.68 5.54
#